data_AF-A0A6M4P513-F1
#
_entry.id   AF-A0A6M4P513-F1
#
_cell.length_a   1.000
_cell.length_b   1.000
_cell.length_c   1.000
_cell.angle_alpha   90.00
_cell.angle_beta   90.00
_cell.angle_gamma   90.00
#
_symmetry.space_group_name_H-M   'P 1'
#
loop_
_entity.id
_entity.type
_entity.pdbx_description
1 polymer ?
#
loop_
_entity_poly.entity_id
_entity_poly.type
_entity_poly.pdbx_seq_one_letter_code
_entity_poly.pdbx_strand_id
1 'polypeptide(L)'
;MAAVHTDTDNLHVHVAVNRIHPETFRTRAVGMAIDRLHKACRELEIKHGFALTNGNFIVDENQQIVRRSAHERKQLSAWNCDAQENFRNYIRVKTLPFAGKFQTQGWRAFYLFMGSKGLTLDRMSNGEFAVRDIRNPERFVVPLSDFGHEWKMQSLVAVMGEWQVPSENILQQLEKLRHRPVFFEPKTDYVSRPLYRMQEKYSLADYAREHIHDAFEKMTWRGAHHTVDELHALFARNGLYLQVMNNELVVCDAYDRKRTPVRAESVHPKLQVPLLADLDGGWKAVPRDIFTHVPPERAYKSEGLERVVLSDSERQKTFFGAGPQGALKREMFSDRESLYGYAVDHCRQKIDDMIREGRFTWQACHEMFAKEGLLLVPQYKGLVVMDAWRSIPTPVRATAIHPDLSLQIAEQHAGPFEPVPMDIFERVPPQSQYRQSLSAREKAVRMERRIERATERANLRERYNTFRATWQKPDLQAKERYARINEATRREKAIIRQRFRDPRIRRIHYNAAELRRYQARMNLKDMLKEERARLAEAGKLHPPSWRQWVEQEALKGDKAAISALRGMAYREKRGKKETVTTPGFGVIKFDAGIDPQMMKLEGATGELRRDGSIVYRQDDNGRTICRDNGDNIVLNRDPQSGVLGRSALKTVPLIFGRESERFEPDGNDPALLRSFGEIVAWHNRKDPQHIRIISRKDADDYRQAAVSRHQKRVEKSERDARNWQYVAEYLAEQMDREQQQQDGNAHGPTPVGHKGPGMGR
;
A
#
# COMPACT_ATOMS: atom_id res chain seq x y z
N MET A 1 22.31 -5.01 -6.49
CA MET A 1 21.40 -4.61 -5.38
C MET A 1 20.42 -5.76 -5.18
N ALA A 2 20.18 -6.17 -3.95
CA ALA A 2 19.15 -7.18 -3.67
C ALA A 2 18.19 -6.66 -2.59
N ALA A 3 16.90 -6.97 -2.72
CA ALA A 3 15.88 -6.61 -1.73
C ALA A 3 15.10 -7.86 -1.35
N VAL A 4 14.97 -8.12 -0.06
CA VAL A 4 14.31 -9.32 0.45
C VAL A 4 13.03 -8.93 1.17
N HIS A 5 11.93 -9.62 0.88
CA HIS A 5 10.65 -9.42 1.57
C HIS A 5 9.89 -10.73 1.76
N THR A 6 8.93 -10.72 2.70
CA THR A 6 8.17 -11.89 3.17
C THR A 6 6.66 -11.66 3.17
N ASP A 7 6.18 -10.75 2.33
CA ASP A 7 4.75 -10.42 2.19
C ASP A 7 3.94 -11.45 1.36
N THR A 8 4.56 -12.57 1.00
CA THR A 8 3.93 -13.73 0.33
C THR A 8 4.31 -15.02 1.07
N ASP A 9 3.71 -16.16 0.69
CA ASP A 9 3.98 -17.47 1.29
C ASP A 9 5.44 -17.95 1.14
N ASN A 10 6.24 -17.28 0.30
CA ASN A 10 7.66 -17.57 0.08
C ASN A 10 8.55 -16.37 0.46
N LEU A 11 9.81 -16.65 0.83
CA LEU A 11 10.86 -15.63 0.95
C LEU A 11 11.20 -15.11 -0.45
N HIS A 12 10.91 -13.84 -0.72
CA HIS A 12 11.14 -13.22 -2.01
C HIS A 12 12.43 -12.40 -2.00
N VAL A 13 13.34 -12.69 -2.93
CA VAL A 13 14.58 -11.96 -3.15
C VAL A 13 14.56 -11.32 -4.53
N HIS A 14 14.49 -9.99 -4.58
CA HIS A 14 14.74 -9.22 -5.80
C HIS A 14 16.23 -9.06 -5.97
N VAL A 15 16.75 -9.33 -7.16
CA VAL A 15 18.17 -9.10 -7.50
C VAL A 15 18.26 -8.22 -8.74
N ALA A 16 18.79 -7.02 -8.57
CA ALA A 16 19.13 -6.11 -9.66
C ALA A 16 20.59 -6.34 -10.10
N VAL A 17 20.75 -6.66 -11.38
CA VAL A 17 22.04 -6.96 -12.03
C VAL A 17 22.32 -5.91 -13.10
N ASN A 18 23.54 -5.36 -13.11
CA ASN A 18 23.98 -4.46 -14.17
C ASN A 18 24.15 -5.24 -15.48
N ARG A 19 23.54 -4.76 -16.56
CA ARG A 19 23.59 -5.39 -17.88
C ARG A 19 24.86 -5.04 -18.67
N ILE A 20 25.65 -4.08 -18.21
CA ILE A 20 26.92 -3.68 -18.80
C ILE A 20 28.01 -4.57 -18.20
N HIS A 21 28.71 -5.31 -19.05
CA HIS A 21 29.86 -6.09 -18.61
C HIS A 21 30.98 -5.15 -18.14
N PRO A 22 31.56 -5.35 -16.95
CA PRO A 22 32.49 -4.39 -16.34
C PRO A 22 33.80 -4.21 -17.13
N GLU A 23 34.28 -5.27 -17.79
CA GLU A 23 35.54 -5.22 -18.55
C GLU A 23 35.37 -4.87 -20.03
N THR A 24 34.33 -5.41 -20.69
CA THR A 24 34.15 -5.21 -22.14
C THR A 24 33.26 -4.01 -22.46
N PHE A 25 32.61 -3.42 -21.44
CA PHE A 25 31.63 -2.32 -21.54
C PHE A 25 30.47 -2.58 -22.52
N ARG A 26 30.31 -3.83 -22.95
CA ARG A 26 29.22 -4.23 -23.84
C ARG A 26 27.97 -4.49 -23.02
N THR A 27 26.84 -3.98 -23.53
CA THR A 27 25.53 -4.24 -22.93
C THR A 27 25.04 -5.62 -23.34
N ARG A 28 24.66 -6.45 -22.38
CA ARG A 28 24.03 -7.74 -22.65
C ARG A 28 22.52 -7.57 -22.80
N ALA A 29 21.99 -7.93 -23.96
CA ALA A 29 20.56 -8.04 -24.21
C ALA A 29 20.04 -9.38 -23.67
N VAL A 30 19.20 -9.33 -22.63
CA VAL A 30 18.56 -10.52 -22.05
C VAL A 30 17.06 -10.48 -22.38
N GLY A 31 16.75 -10.65 -23.66
CA GLY A 31 15.37 -10.86 -24.11
C GLY A 31 14.92 -12.28 -23.76
N MET A 32 13.71 -12.42 -23.20
CA MET A 32 13.07 -13.72 -22.92
C MET A 32 13.91 -14.68 -22.03
N ALA A 33 14.63 -14.15 -21.04
CA ALA A 33 15.46 -14.94 -20.14
C ALA A 33 14.69 -15.80 -19.11
N ILE A 34 13.36 -15.73 -19.09
CA ILE A 34 12.48 -16.41 -18.13
C ILE A 34 12.81 -17.91 -18.06
N ASP A 35 13.03 -18.55 -19.21
CA ASP A 35 13.36 -19.99 -19.26
C ASP A 35 14.71 -20.30 -18.61
N ARG A 36 15.73 -19.47 -18.86
CA ARG A 36 17.06 -19.65 -18.25
C ARG A 36 17.02 -19.43 -16.75
N LEU A 37 16.23 -18.45 -16.29
CA LEU A 37 16.03 -18.19 -14.87
C LEU A 37 15.28 -19.34 -14.19
N HIS A 38 14.19 -19.83 -14.78
CA HIS A 38 13.43 -20.96 -14.23
C HIS A 38 14.26 -22.25 -14.19
N LYS A 39 15.12 -22.49 -15.20
CA LYS A 39 16.06 -23.61 -15.17
C LYS A 39 17.09 -23.46 -14.05
N ALA A 40 17.70 -22.28 -13.90
CA ALA A 40 18.63 -22.00 -12.80
C ALA A 40 17.97 -22.12 -11.42
N CYS A 41 16.68 -21.75 -11.28
CA CYS A 41 15.92 -22.00 -10.06
C CYS A 41 15.83 -23.50 -9.75
N ARG A 42 15.58 -24.38 -10.74
CA ARG A 42 15.57 -25.84 -10.51
C ARG A 42 16.94 -26.35 -10.05
N GLU A 43 18.01 -25.84 -10.64
CA GLU A 43 19.38 -26.21 -10.26
C GLU A 43 19.68 -25.83 -8.80
N LEU A 44 19.26 -24.63 -8.38
CA LEU A 44 19.42 -24.16 -7.00
C LEU A 44 18.54 -24.93 -6.01
N GLU A 45 17.30 -25.22 -6.38
CA GLU A 45 16.39 -26.00 -5.53
C GLU A 45 16.91 -27.42 -5.28
N ILE A 46 17.41 -28.11 -6.31
CA ILE A 46 18.05 -29.43 -6.17
C ILE A 46 19.29 -29.33 -5.30
N LYS A 47 20.17 -28.36 -5.59
CA LYS A 47 21.45 -28.19 -4.88
C LYS A 47 21.30 -27.91 -3.39
N HIS A 48 20.28 -27.15 -3.01
CA HIS A 48 20.07 -26.70 -1.63
C HIS A 48 18.90 -27.41 -0.91
N GLY A 49 18.25 -28.38 -1.56
CA GLY A 49 17.12 -29.12 -0.98
C GLY A 49 15.89 -28.26 -0.75
N PHE A 50 15.66 -27.22 -1.55
CA PHE A 50 14.49 -26.35 -1.41
C PHE A 50 13.25 -26.97 -2.05
N ALA A 51 12.08 -26.56 -1.54
CA ALA A 51 10.80 -26.93 -2.12
C ALA A 51 10.71 -26.43 -3.57
N LEU A 52 10.32 -27.32 -4.48
CA LEU A 52 10.20 -27.03 -5.90
C LEU A 52 9.06 -26.02 -6.14
N THR A 53 9.39 -24.82 -6.62
CA THR A 53 8.39 -23.77 -6.91
C THR A 53 7.81 -23.91 -8.33
N ASN A 54 6.78 -23.15 -8.70
CA ASN A 54 6.23 -23.22 -10.06
C ASN A 54 7.15 -22.55 -11.11
N GLY A 55 7.35 -23.20 -12.25
CA GLY A 55 8.22 -22.68 -13.33
C GLY A 55 8.07 -23.41 -14.66
N ASN A 56 8.82 -22.94 -15.67
CA ASN A 56 8.80 -23.52 -17.03
C ASN A 56 9.58 -24.83 -17.15
N PHE A 57 10.35 -25.19 -16.12
CA PHE A 57 11.12 -26.41 -16.02
C PHE A 57 10.70 -27.19 -14.78
N ILE A 58 10.73 -28.52 -14.87
CA ILE A 58 10.41 -29.46 -13.79
C ILE A 58 11.57 -30.44 -13.62
N VAL A 59 11.59 -31.11 -12.49
CA VAL A 59 12.51 -32.22 -12.21
C VAL A 59 11.74 -33.51 -12.48
N ASP A 60 12.23 -34.36 -13.39
CA ASP A 60 11.61 -35.65 -13.70
C ASP A 60 11.96 -36.74 -12.67
N GLU A 61 11.40 -37.94 -12.85
CA GLU A 61 11.63 -39.10 -11.98
C GLU A 61 13.11 -39.54 -11.92
N ASN A 62 13.92 -39.13 -12.91
CA ASN A 62 15.35 -39.41 -13.00
C ASN A 62 16.21 -38.23 -12.48
N GLN A 63 15.61 -37.28 -11.76
CA GLN A 63 16.23 -36.04 -11.27
C GLN A 63 16.79 -35.11 -12.35
N GLN A 64 16.29 -35.19 -13.59
CA GLN A 64 16.71 -34.32 -14.67
C GLN A 64 15.81 -33.09 -14.81
N ILE A 65 16.42 -31.94 -15.12
CA ILE A 65 15.68 -30.69 -15.33
C ILE A 65 15.16 -30.63 -16.76
N VAL A 66 13.88 -30.94 -16.93
CA VAL A 66 13.19 -30.99 -18.22
C VAL A 66 12.21 -29.83 -18.40
N ARG A 67 12.02 -29.38 -19.64
CA ARG A 67 11.10 -28.26 -19.93
C ARG A 67 9.66 -28.75 -19.89
N ARG A 68 8.81 -28.03 -19.14
CA ARG A 68 7.39 -28.33 -19.00
C ARG A 68 6.66 -28.24 -20.35
N SER A 69 5.89 -29.25 -20.69
CA SER A 69 5.20 -29.35 -21.98
C SER A 69 4.10 -28.28 -22.13
N ALA A 70 3.67 -28.01 -23.37
CA ALA A 70 2.56 -27.08 -23.63
C ALA A 70 1.23 -27.57 -23.01
N HIS A 71 1.05 -28.89 -22.92
CA HIS A 71 -0.12 -29.51 -22.30
C HIS A 71 -0.15 -29.26 -20.78
N GLU A 72 0.97 -29.49 -20.09
CA GLU A 72 1.13 -29.24 -18.65
C GLU A 72 1.03 -27.75 -18.28
N ARG A 73 1.47 -26.84 -19.16
CA ARG A 73 1.28 -25.39 -18.99
C ARG A 73 -0.19 -24.98 -19.06
N LYS A 74 -0.97 -25.57 -19.98
CA LYS A 74 -2.42 -25.38 -20.08
C LYS A 74 -3.16 -25.96 -18.86
N GLN A 75 -2.68 -27.09 -18.34
CA GLN A 75 -3.17 -27.69 -17.10
C GLN A 75 -2.90 -26.81 -15.87
N LEU A 76 -1.72 -26.14 -15.79
CA LEU A 76 -1.40 -25.22 -14.68
C LEU A 76 -2.17 -23.89 -14.73
N SER A 77 -2.44 -23.37 -15.93
CA SER A 77 -3.30 -22.20 -16.12
C SER A 77 -4.73 -22.46 -15.62
N ALA A 78 -5.21 -23.70 -15.69
CA ALA A 78 -6.47 -24.12 -15.07
C ALA A 78 -6.33 -24.37 -13.55
N TRP A 79 -5.11 -24.64 -13.08
CA TRP A 79 -4.75 -24.88 -11.67
C TRP A 79 -4.65 -23.61 -10.83
N ASN A 80 -4.43 -22.44 -11.45
CA ASN A 80 -4.50 -21.13 -10.80
C ASN A 80 -5.94 -20.68 -10.41
N CYS A 81 -6.93 -21.56 -10.60
CA CYS A 81 -8.26 -21.43 -10.02
C CYS A 81 -8.38 -22.33 -8.77
N ASP A 82 -7.61 -22.07 -7.70
CA ASP A 82 -7.83 -22.51 -6.30
C ASP A 82 -8.43 -23.92 -6.05
N ALA A 83 -8.21 -24.88 -6.94
CA ALA A 83 -8.84 -26.19 -6.87
C ALA A 83 -7.78 -27.23 -6.49
N GLN A 84 -7.70 -27.52 -5.18
CA GLN A 84 -7.17 -28.78 -4.68
C GLN A 84 -7.70 -29.93 -5.56
N GLU A 85 -6.90 -30.96 -5.87
CA GLU A 85 -7.30 -32.09 -6.72
C GLU A 85 -8.57 -32.78 -6.16
N ASN A 86 -9.74 -32.35 -6.64
CA ASN A 86 -11.01 -32.98 -6.35
C ASN A 86 -11.30 -34.09 -7.37
N PHE A 87 -12.18 -35.03 -7.01
CA PHE A 87 -12.46 -36.22 -7.83
C PHE A 87 -12.93 -35.85 -9.26
N ARG A 88 -13.71 -34.79 -9.41
CA ARG A 88 -14.11 -34.22 -10.71
C ARG A 88 -12.92 -33.76 -11.55
N ASN A 89 -11.94 -33.07 -10.95
CA ASN A 89 -10.73 -32.63 -11.64
C ASN A 89 -9.81 -33.80 -12.00
N TYR A 90 -9.72 -34.82 -11.14
CA TYR A 90 -9.00 -36.06 -11.45
C TYR A 90 -9.57 -36.71 -12.72
N ILE A 91 -10.90 -36.82 -12.83
CA ILE A 91 -11.57 -37.34 -14.04
C ILE A 91 -11.27 -36.43 -15.25
N ARG A 92 -11.54 -35.13 -15.13
CA ARG A 92 -11.37 -34.15 -16.23
C ARG A 92 -9.95 -34.07 -16.78
N VAL A 93 -8.94 -34.17 -15.90
CA VAL A 93 -7.55 -33.86 -16.25
C VAL A 93 -6.70 -35.12 -16.44
N LYS A 94 -6.88 -36.13 -15.59
CA LYS A 94 -6.03 -37.35 -15.60
C LYS A 94 -6.67 -38.54 -16.33
N THR A 95 -7.96 -38.46 -16.63
CA THR A 95 -8.71 -39.58 -17.24
C THR A 95 -9.24 -39.23 -18.63
N LEU A 96 -10.19 -38.29 -18.74
CA LEU A 96 -10.92 -38.02 -19.99
C LEU A 96 -10.06 -37.62 -21.20
N PRO A 97 -8.96 -36.84 -21.06
CA PRO A 97 -8.13 -36.47 -22.22
C PRO A 97 -7.51 -37.67 -22.94
N PHE A 98 -7.38 -38.82 -22.25
CA PHE A 98 -6.84 -40.05 -22.80
C PHE A 98 -7.93 -41.06 -23.20
N ALA A 99 -9.17 -40.85 -22.74
CA ALA A 99 -10.28 -41.77 -22.90
C ALA A 99 -10.77 -41.87 -24.36
N GLY A 100 -10.60 -40.80 -25.16
CA GLY A 100 -11.04 -40.77 -26.56
C GLY A 100 -10.44 -41.86 -27.45
N LYS A 101 -9.20 -42.31 -27.18
CA LYS A 101 -8.56 -43.41 -27.92
C LYS A 101 -9.21 -44.78 -27.68
N PHE A 102 -9.89 -44.93 -26.55
CA PHE A 102 -10.53 -46.18 -26.14
C PHE A 102 -12.01 -46.20 -26.53
N GLN A 103 -12.61 -45.03 -26.83
CA GLN A 103 -13.96 -44.94 -27.39
C GLN A 103 -14.07 -45.67 -28.73
N THR A 104 -13.08 -45.54 -29.61
CA THR A 104 -13.10 -46.23 -30.92
C THR A 104 -12.82 -47.73 -30.84
N GLN A 105 -12.42 -48.24 -29.67
CA GLN A 105 -12.10 -49.65 -29.42
C GLN A 105 -13.26 -50.40 -28.72
N GLY A 106 -14.39 -49.72 -28.48
CA GLY A 106 -15.59 -50.28 -27.87
C GLY A 106 -15.62 -50.27 -26.34
N TRP A 107 -16.79 -50.59 -25.78
CA TRP A 107 -17.09 -50.50 -24.33
C TRP A 107 -16.09 -51.25 -23.44
N ARG A 108 -15.64 -52.44 -23.85
CA ARG A 108 -14.68 -53.24 -23.07
C ARG A 108 -13.33 -52.54 -22.88
N ALA A 109 -12.77 -51.95 -23.93
CA ALA A 109 -11.50 -51.22 -23.86
C ALA A 109 -11.65 -49.96 -22.99
N PHE A 110 -12.81 -49.31 -23.08
CA PHE A 110 -13.15 -48.14 -22.28
C PHE A 110 -13.24 -48.46 -20.77
N TYR A 111 -13.90 -49.56 -20.38
CA TYR A 111 -13.97 -49.99 -18.98
C TYR A 111 -12.59 -50.33 -18.40
N LEU A 112 -11.76 -51.05 -19.16
CA LEU A 112 -10.40 -51.39 -18.72
C LEU A 112 -9.53 -50.12 -18.55
N PHE A 113 -9.68 -49.14 -19.44
CA PHE A 113 -9.00 -47.86 -19.30
C PHE A 113 -9.47 -47.10 -18.05
N MET A 114 -10.78 -46.96 -17.86
CA MET A 114 -11.35 -46.29 -16.68
C MET A 114 -10.92 -47.00 -15.39
N GLY A 115 -10.96 -48.32 -15.38
CA GLY A 115 -10.50 -49.17 -14.28
C GLY A 115 -9.01 -49.00 -13.99
N SER A 116 -8.16 -48.85 -15.02
CA SER A 116 -6.72 -48.57 -14.83
C SER A 116 -6.44 -47.22 -14.15
N LYS A 117 -7.43 -46.32 -14.15
CA LYS A 117 -7.44 -45.05 -13.42
C LYS A 117 -8.20 -45.11 -12.09
N GLY A 118 -8.56 -46.31 -11.63
CA GLY A 118 -9.29 -46.51 -10.38
C GLY A 118 -10.75 -46.06 -10.45
N LEU A 119 -11.36 -46.06 -11.64
CA LEU A 119 -12.71 -45.54 -11.87
C LEU A 119 -13.64 -46.62 -12.43
N THR A 120 -14.93 -46.56 -12.08
CA THR A 120 -16.00 -47.37 -12.69
C THR A 120 -16.97 -46.46 -13.43
N LEU A 121 -17.72 -47.04 -14.36
CA LEU A 121 -18.81 -46.35 -15.03
C LEU A 121 -20.12 -47.10 -14.78
N ASP A 122 -21.08 -46.40 -14.19
CA ASP A 122 -22.40 -46.95 -13.87
C ASP A 122 -23.49 -46.17 -14.59
N ARG A 123 -24.61 -46.84 -14.90
CA ARG A 123 -25.82 -46.19 -15.44
C ARG A 123 -26.73 -45.78 -14.29
N MET A 124 -27.04 -44.49 -14.22
CA MET A 124 -27.94 -43.92 -13.22
C MET A 124 -29.41 -44.16 -13.58
N SER A 125 -30.31 -44.05 -12.60
CA SER A 125 -31.77 -44.20 -12.78
C SER A 125 -32.38 -43.18 -13.75
N ASN A 126 -31.77 -42.00 -13.87
CA ASN A 126 -32.15 -40.95 -14.81
C ASN A 126 -31.65 -41.22 -16.26
N GLY A 127 -30.99 -42.34 -16.50
CA GLY A 127 -30.46 -42.72 -17.81
C GLY A 127 -29.10 -42.12 -18.16
N GLU A 128 -28.47 -41.34 -17.28
CA GLU A 128 -27.11 -40.83 -17.50
C GLU A 128 -26.03 -41.84 -17.09
N PHE A 129 -24.80 -41.66 -17.61
CA PHE A 129 -23.63 -42.38 -17.10
C PHE A 129 -22.95 -41.57 -16.01
N ALA A 130 -22.53 -42.23 -14.94
CA ALA A 130 -21.73 -41.63 -13.87
C ALA A 130 -20.41 -42.37 -13.67
N VAL A 131 -19.38 -41.60 -13.33
CA VAL A 131 -18.07 -42.10 -12.92
C VAL A 131 -18.03 -42.22 -11.40
N ARG A 132 -17.54 -43.35 -10.91
CA ARG A 132 -17.34 -43.62 -9.48
C ARG A 132 -15.92 -44.09 -9.18
N ASP A 133 -15.50 -43.97 -7.93
CA ASP A 133 -14.25 -44.58 -7.46
C ASP A 133 -14.46 -46.08 -7.30
N ILE A 134 -13.59 -46.88 -7.93
CA ILE A 134 -13.70 -48.34 -7.92
C ILE A 134 -13.52 -48.97 -6.53
N ARG A 135 -12.82 -48.26 -5.62
CA ARG A 135 -12.59 -48.73 -4.25
C ARG A 135 -13.66 -48.25 -3.29
N ASN A 136 -14.30 -47.10 -3.57
CA ASN A 136 -15.32 -46.50 -2.73
C ASN A 136 -16.46 -45.90 -3.59
N PRO A 137 -17.34 -46.73 -4.17
CA PRO A 137 -18.34 -46.28 -5.14
C PRO A 137 -19.34 -45.27 -4.56
N GLU A 138 -19.67 -45.41 -3.27
CA GLU A 138 -20.59 -44.53 -2.54
C GLU A 138 -19.99 -43.15 -2.22
N ARG A 139 -18.66 -43.02 -2.23
CA ARG A 139 -17.98 -41.81 -1.75
C ARG A 139 -18.03 -40.66 -2.76
N PHE A 140 -17.97 -40.98 -4.05
CA PHE A 140 -17.98 -39.98 -5.12
C PHE A 140 -18.74 -40.48 -6.35
N VAL A 141 -19.76 -39.72 -6.78
CA VAL A 141 -20.52 -39.96 -8.00
C VAL A 141 -20.50 -38.69 -8.83
N VAL A 142 -20.00 -38.75 -10.06
CA VAL A 142 -19.93 -37.60 -10.97
C VAL A 142 -20.57 -37.98 -12.30
N PRO A 143 -21.66 -37.32 -12.72
CA PRO A 143 -22.22 -37.51 -14.06
C PRO A 143 -21.14 -37.30 -15.12
N LEU A 144 -21.13 -38.10 -16.18
CA LEU A 144 -20.15 -37.96 -17.25
C LEU A 144 -20.51 -36.80 -18.20
N SER A 145 -21.82 -36.50 -18.31
CA SER A 145 -22.38 -35.38 -19.09
C SER A 145 -21.83 -34.00 -18.65
N ASP A 146 -21.43 -33.90 -17.39
CA ASP A 146 -20.82 -32.73 -16.76
C ASP A 146 -19.50 -32.27 -17.37
N PHE A 147 -18.86 -33.11 -18.19
CA PHE A 147 -17.57 -32.83 -18.82
C PHE A 147 -17.65 -32.40 -20.29
N GLY A 148 -18.85 -32.40 -20.89
CA GLY A 148 -19.05 -32.01 -22.28
C GLY A 148 -20.16 -32.80 -22.97
N HIS A 149 -20.64 -32.30 -24.11
CA HIS A 149 -21.71 -32.95 -24.86
C HIS A 149 -21.27 -34.32 -25.41
N GLU A 150 -20.01 -34.46 -25.76
CA GLU A 150 -19.41 -35.69 -26.28
C GLU A 150 -19.42 -36.85 -25.26
N TRP A 151 -19.61 -36.53 -23.98
CA TRP A 151 -19.66 -37.49 -22.88
C TRP A 151 -21.08 -37.84 -22.44
N LYS A 152 -22.11 -37.31 -23.12
CA LYS A 152 -23.50 -37.72 -22.90
C LYS A 152 -23.71 -39.15 -23.37
N MET A 153 -24.67 -39.83 -22.72
CA MET A 153 -25.04 -41.21 -23.05
C MET A 153 -25.27 -41.42 -24.55
N GLN A 154 -26.10 -40.56 -25.16
CA GLN A 154 -26.45 -40.64 -26.59
C GLN A 154 -25.22 -40.54 -27.50
N SER A 155 -24.30 -39.62 -27.19
CA SER A 155 -23.07 -39.42 -27.98
C SER A 155 -22.11 -40.60 -27.83
N LEU A 156 -21.99 -41.17 -26.63
CA LEU A 156 -21.14 -42.33 -26.39
C LEU A 156 -21.72 -43.60 -27.02
N VAL A 157 -23.04 -43.80 -26.97
CA VAL A 157 -23.72 -44.92 -27.64
C VAL A 157 -23.61 -44.80 -29.16
N ALA A 158 -23.68 -43.58 -29.71
CA ALA A 158 -23.47 -43.37 -31.15
C ALA A 158 -22.06 -43.75 -31.62
N VAL A 159 -21.04 -43.61 -30.75
CA VAL A 159 -19.64 -43.89 -31.09
C VAL A 159 -19.24 -45.34 -30.75
N MET A 160 -19.69 -45.87 -29.61
CA MET A 160 -19.29 -47.19 -29.08
C MET A 160 -20.34 -48.30 -29.30
N GLY A 161 -21.52 -47.96 -29.81
CA GLY A 161 -22.66 -48.88 -29.91
C GLY A 161 -23.49 -48.95 -28.63
N GLU A 162 -24.51 -49.80 -28.61
CA GLU A 162 -25.40 -49.98 -27.45
C GLU A 162 -24.63 -50.27 -26.16
N TRP A 163 -25.09 -49.69 -25.06
CA TRP A 163 -24.48 -49.85 -23.74
C TRP A 163 -24.42 -51.33 -23.34
N GLN A 164 -23.23 -51.79 -22.95
CA GLN A 164 -23.01 -53.15 -22.45
C GLN A 164 -22.67 -53.10 -20.96
N VAL A 165 -23.42 -53.79 -20.11
CA VAL A 165 -23.04 -53.91 -18.70
C VAL A 165 -21.69 -54.65 -18.61
N PRO A 166 -20.72 -54.17 -17.80
CA PRO A 166 -19.45 -54.87 -17.63
C PRO A 166 -19.68 -56.33 -17.22
N SER A 167 -19.23 -57.28 -18.04
CA SER A 167 -19.56 -58.72 -17.89
C SER A 167 -18.77 -59.44 -16.79
N GLU A 168 -17.69 -58.85 -16.29
CA GLU A 168 -16.82 -59.39 -15.24
C GLU A 168 -16.32 -58.26 -14.32
N ASN A 169 -15.90 -58.61 -13.09
CA ASN A 169 -15.37 -57.64 -12.14
C ASN A 169 -14.06 -57.03 -12.69
N ILE A 170 -14.12 -55.77 -13.10
CA ILE A 170 -13.02 -55.03 -13.73
C ILE A 170 -11.75 -55.09 -12.88
N LEU A 171 -11.87 -55.13 -11.54
CA LEU A 171 -10.71 -55.26 -10.63
C LEU A 171 -9.94 -56.57 -10.85
N GLN A 172 -10.63 -57.70 -10.99
CA GLN A 172 -9.99 -59.00 -11.23
C GLN A 172 -9.30 -59.06 -12.61
N GLN A 173 -9.82 -58.35 -13.60
CA GLN A 173 -9.18 -58.24 -14.92
C GLN A 173 -7.94 -57.34 -14.87
N LEU A 174 -7.98 -56.26 -14.09
CA LEU A 174 -6.83 -55.36 -13.92
C LEU A 174 -5.67 -56.04 -13.17
N GLU A 175 -5.96 -56.91 -12.20
CA GLU A 175 -4.92 -57.70 -11.50
C GLU A 175 -4.12 -58.62 -12.43
N LYS A 176 -4.73 -59.08 -13.53
CA LYS A 176 -4.07 -59.90 -14.56
C LYS A 176 -3.18 -59.08 -15.51
N LEU A 177 -3.27 -57.75 -15.51
CA LEU A 177 -2.46 -56.87 -16.35
C LEU A 177 -1.14 -56.54 -15.65
N ARG A 178 -0.04 -56.45 -16.40
CA ARG A 178 1.31 -56.11 -15.87
C ARG A 178 1.41 -54.73 -15.21
N HIS A 179 0.40 -53.87 -15.33
CA HIS A 179 0.47 -52.46 -14.90
C HIS A 179 -0.44 -52.23 -13.69
N ARG A 180 0.10 -51.62 -12.63
CA ARG A 180 -0.68 -51.30 -11.42
C ARG A 180 -1.72 -50.21 -11.72
N PRO A 181 -2.98 -50.37 -11.28
CA PRO A 181 -3.97 -49.30 -11.40
C PRO A 181 -3.50 -48.06 -10.63
N VAL A 182 -3.70 -46.90 -11.23
CA VAL A 182 -3.49 -45.61 -10.57
C VAL A 182 -4.81 -45.24 -9.91
N PHE A 183 -4.87 -45.28 -8.59
CA PHE A 183 -6.10 -44.93 -7.89
C PHE A 183 -6.14 -43.44 -7.55
N PHE A 184 -7.34 -42.88 -7.48
CA PHE A 184 -7.51 -41.55 -6.92
C PHE A 184 -7.16 -41.57 -5.42
N GLU A 185 -6.08 -40.87 -5.06
CA GLU A 185 -5.71 -40.59 -3.67
C GLU A 185 -5.99 -39.11 -3.40
N PRO A 186 -7.00 -38.77 -2.58
CA PRO A 186 -7.19 -37.40 -2.17
C PRO A 186 -5.97 -36.97 -1.34
N LYS A 187 -5.30 -35.87 -1.72
CA LYS A 187 -4.26 -35.27 -0.88
C LYS A 187 -4.89 -34.83 0.45
N THR A 188 -4.74 -35.65 1.49
CA THR A 188 -5.25 -35.38 2.85
C THR A 188 -4.21 -34.76 3.77
N ASP A 189 -2.98 -34.53 3.31
CA ASP A 189 -1.95 -33.97 4.17
C ASP A 189 -2.10 -32.45 4.25
N TYR A 190 -2.96 -31.99 5.15
CA TYR A 190 -2.66 -30.78 5.90
C TYR A 190 -1.37 -31.08 6.68
N VAL A 191 -0.21 -30.81 6.07
CA VAL A 191 1.03 -30.70 6.83
C VAL A 191 0.79 -29.53 7.79
N SER A 192 0.78 -29.81 9.09
CA SER A 192 0.73 -28.77 10.12
C SER A 192 1.79 -27.73 9.76
N ARG A 193 1.37 -26.49 9.53
CA ARG A 193 2.32 -25.42 9.20
C ARG A 193 3.34 -25.37 10.35
N PRO A 194 4.64 -25.49 10.08
CA PRO A 194 5.61 -25.57 11.16
C PRO A 194 5.51 -24.30 12.01
N LEU A 195 5.16 -24.46 13.29
CA LEU A 195 5.06 -23.38 14.28
C LEU A 195 6.42 -22.92 14.79
N TYR A 196 7.45 -23.20 14.01
CA TYR A 196 8.82 -22.88 14.31
C TYR A 196 9.50 -22.38 13.05
N ARG A 197 10.44 -21.45 13.22
CA ARG A 197 11.41 -21.06 12.20
C ARG A 197 12.77 -21.66 12.55
N MET A 198 13.59 -21.93 11.54
CA MET A 198 14.99 -22.28 11.76
C MET A 198 15.79 -20.98 11.93
N GLN A 199 16.53 -20.85 13.03
CA GLN A 199 17.42 -19.71 13.29
C GLN A 199 18.80 -20.24 13.69
N GLU A 200 19.88 -19.50 13.41
CA GLU A 200 21.21 -19.84 13.94
C GLU A 200 21.18 -19.74 15.47
N LYS A 201 21.68 -20.76 16.17
CA LYS A 201 21.78 -20.76 17.64
C LYS A 201 22.62 -19.60 18.16
N TYR A 202 23.70 -19.33 17.44
CA TYR A 202 24.62 -18.24 17.73
C TYR A 202 25.03 -17.62 16.41
N SER A 203 24.44 -16.47 16.08
CA SER A 203 24.65 -15.82 14.79
C SER A 203 25.93 -14.97 14.78
N LEU A 204 26.43 -14.66 13.59
CA LEU A 204 27.54 -13.72 13.42
C LEU A 204 27.22 -12.34 14.05
N ALA A 205 25.94 -11.95 14.05
CA ALA A 205 25.49 -10.70 14.67
C ALA A 205 25.56 -10.76 16.20
N ASP A 206 25.28 -11.92 16.80
CA ASP A 206 25.37 -12.12 18.25
C ASP A 206 26.82 -12.10 18.71
N TYR A 207 27.71 -12.82 18.01
CA TYR A 207 29.15 -12.80 18.25
C TYR A 207 29.76 -11.41 18.12
N ALA A 208 29.39 -10.69 17.06
CA ALA A 208 29.86 -9.32 16.87
C ALA A 208 29.33 -8.39 17.99
N ARG A 209 28.07 -8.51 18.41
CA ARG A 209 27.55 -7.72 19.55
C ARG A 209 28.30 -8.02 20.84
N GLU A 210 28.49 -9.29 21.16
CA GLU A 210 29.15 -9.72 22.39
C GLU A 210 30.60 -9.23 22.51
N HIS A 211 31.36 -9.26 21.41
CA HIS A 211 32.79 -8.95 21.46
C HIS A 211 33.18 -7.56 20.96
N ILE A 212 32.31 -6.89 20.19
CA ILE A 212 32.60 -5.56 19.64
C ILE A 212 31.84 -4.46 20.36
N HIS A 213 30.59 -4.67 20.81
CA HIS A 213 29.73 -3.58 21.29
C HIS A 213 30.36 -2.79 22.44
N ASP A 214 30.67 -3.44 23.56
CA ASP A 214 31.25 -2.80 24.75
C ASP A 214 32.67 -2.30 24.52
N ALA A 215 33.46 -3.02 23.71
CA ALA A 215 34.82 -2.63 23.38
C ALA A 215 34.83 -1.36 22.52
N PHE A 216 33.89 -1.26 21.58
CA PHE A 216 33.68 -0.08 20.74
C PHE A 216 33.11 1.10 21.53
N GLU A 217 32.20 0.87 22.48
CA GLU A 217 31.69 1.91 23.36
C GLU A 217 32.80 2.52 24.24
N LYS A 218 33.69 1.67 24.78
CA LYS A 218 34.87 2.11 25.54
C LYS A 218 35.85 2.94 24.70
N MET A 219 36.03 2.60 23.42
CA MET A 219 36.84 3.43 22.49
C MET A 219 36.16 4.77 22.17
N THR A 220 34.84 4.81 22.05
CA THR A 220 34.12 6.01 21.59
C THR A 220 33.74 7.01 22.71
N TRP A 221 33.99 6.70 23.99
CA TRP A 221 33.65 7.61 25.10
C TRP A 221 34.78 8.56 25.54
N ARG A 222 35.98 8.47 24.95
CA ARG A 222 37.11 9.38 25.21
C ARG A 222 37.60 9.98 23.88
N GLY A 223 36.89 10.99 23.40
CA GLY A 223 37.06 11.59 22.06
C GLY A 223 38.36 12.37 21.80
N ALA A 224 39.53 11.83 22.16
CA ALA A 224 40.81 12.48 21.87
C ALA A 224 41.96 11.53 21.44
N HIS A 225 41.80 10.20 21.42
CA HIS A 225 42.96 9.30 21.29
C HIS A 225 42.79 8.05 20.40
N HIS A 226 41.65 7.85 19.72
CA HIS A 226 41.43 6.59 18.99
C HIS A 226 41.32 6.81 17.47
N THR A 227 42.16 6.09 16.72
CA THR A 227 42.27 6.17 15.25
C THR A 227 41.44 5.09 14.56
N VAL A 228 41.17 5.27 13.27
CA VAL A 228 40.50 4.23 12.46
C VAL A 228 41.30 2.92 12.38
N ASP A 229 42.62 2.98 12.53
CA ASP A 229 43.46 1.79 12.55
C ASP A 229 43.25 0.96 13.83
N GLU A 230 42.97 1.60 14.96
CA GLU A 230 42.59 0.90 16.20
C GLU A 230 41.21 0.26 16.09
N LEU A 231 40.27 0.91 15.39
CA LEU A 231 38.97 0.32 15.07
C LEU A 231 39.15 -0.93 14.19
N HIS A 232 39.97 -0.85 13.14
CA HIS A 232 40.28 -2.01 12.31
C HIS A 232 40.96 -3.12 13.10
N ALA A 233 41.89 -2.78 13.99
CA ALA A 233 42.56 -3.73 14.87
C ALA A 233 41.57 -4.43 15.82
N LEU A 234 40.58 -3.71 16.37
CA LEU A 234 39.55 -4.31 17.24
C LEU A 234 38.76 -5.39 16.50
N PHE A 235 38.30 -5.09 15.28
CA PHE A 235 37.58 -6.08 14.46
C PHE A 235 38.51 -7.24 14.08
N ALA A 236 39.74 -6.94 13.66
CA ALA A 236 40.71 -7.95 13.23
C ALA A 236 41.08 -8.93 14.36
N ARG A 237 41.30 -8.45 15.59
CA ARG A 237 41.54 -9.31 16.78
C ARG A 237 40.40 -10.29 17.04
N ASN A 238 39.18 -9.93 16.69
CA ASN A 238 38.01 -10.79 16.85
C ASN A 238 37.71 -11.65 15.60
N GLY A 239 38.60 -11.67 14.60
CA GLY A 239 38.41 -12.44 13.38
C GLY A 239 37.36 -11.85 12.43
N LEU A 240 37.08 -10.56 12.57
CA LEU A 240 36.09 -9.82 11.79
C LEU A 240 36.76 -8.70 11.00
N TYR A 241 36.10 -8.21 9.95
CA TYR A 241 36.52 -6.98 9.29
C TYR A 241 35.32 -6.17 8.82
N LEU A 242 35.53 -4.87 8.65
CA LEU A 242 34.53 -3.95 8.16
C LEU A 242 34.65 -3.78 6.64
N GLN A 243 33.50 -3.68 5.97
CA GLN A 243 33.46 -3.43 4.53
C GLN A 243 32.30 -2.48 4.20
N VAL A 244 32.51 -1.57 3.24
CA VAL A 244 31.43 -0.75 2.70
C VAL A 244 30.75 -1.52 1.57
N MET A 245 29.46 -1.82 1.72
CA MET A 245 28.62 -2.46 0.72
C MET A 245 27.36 -1.63 0.51
N ASN A 246 27.10 -1.19 -0.72
CA ASN A 246 25.94 -0.35 -1.08
C ASN A 246 25.79 0.93 -0.20
N ASN A 247 26.90 1.64 0.05
CA ASN A 247 26.97 2.82 0.94
C ASN A 247 26.65 2.55 2.42
N GLU A 248 26.52 1.29 2.83
CA GLU A 248 26.37 0.91 4.24
C GLU A 248 27.61 0.17 4.73
N LEU A 249 27.91 0.30 6.02
CA LEU A 249 28.99 -0.43 6.65
C LEU A 249 28.48 -1.80 7.12
N VAL A 250 29.19 -2.86 6.75
CA VAL A 250 28.88 -4.24 7.15
C VAL A 250 30.07 -4.88 7.85
N VAL A 251 29.76 -5.80 8.77
CA VAL A 251 30.71 -6.67 9.47
C VAL A 251 30.77 -7.99 8.74
N CYS A 252 31.98 -8.38 8.35
CA CYS A 252 32.27 -9.59 7.61
C CYS A 252 33.13 -10.53 8.48
N ASP A 253 32.94 -11.84 8.26
CA ASP A 253 33.78 -12.88 8.84
C ASP A 253 35.07 -13.02 8.02
N ALA A 254 36.23 -12.98 8.69
CA ALA A 254 37.54 -13.11 8.04
C ALA A 254 37.78 -14.52 7.49
N TYR A 255 37.19 -15.54 8.11
CA TYR A 255 37.44 -16.95 7.82
C TYR A 255 36.44 -17.54 6.82
N ASP A 256 35.19 -17.08 6.84
CA ASP A 256 34.17 -17.46 5.84
C ASP A 256 33.68 -16.25 5.03
N ARG A 257 34.39 -15.96 3.94
CA ARG A 257 34.05 -14.87 3.01
C ARG A 257 32.73 -15.07 2.24
N LYS A 258 32.11 -16.26 2.31
CA LYS A 258 30.81 -16.54 1.67
C LYS A 258 29.64 -16.33 2.63
N ARG A 259 29.89 -16.20 3.93
CA ARG A 259 28.88 -15.90 4.94
C ARG A 259 28.25 -14.54 4.69
N THR A 260 26.95 -14.43 4.97
CA THR A 260 26.21 -13.19 4.77
C THR A 260 26.70 -12.12 5.75
N PRO A 261 27.18 -10.95 5.26
CA PRO A 261 27.63 -9.87 6.13
C PRO A 261 26.49 -9.30 6.98
N VAL A 262 26.83 -8.85 8.18
CA VAL A 262 25.87 -8.25 9.13
C VAL A 262 25.96 -6.73 9.05
N ARG A 263 24.84 -6.01 9.07
CA ARG A 263 24.87 -4.52 9.08
C ARG A 263 25.56 -4.04 10.34
N ALA A 264 26.59 -3.21 10.21
CA ALA A 264 27.40 -2.79 11.35
C ALA A 264 26.59 -1.99 12.39
N GLU A 265 25.56 -1.25 11.96
CA GLU A 265 24.63 -0.57 12.88
C GLU A 265 23.82 -1.52 13.79
N SER A 266 23.63 -2.78 13.37
CA SER A 266 22.95 -3.79 14.20
C SER A 266 23.87 -4.38 15.27
N VAL A 267 25.18 -4.17 15.12
CA VAL A 267 26.20 -4.49 16.13
C VAL A 267 26.34 -3.32 17.10
N HIS A 268 26.45 -2.10 16.59
CA HIS A 268 26.44 -0.89 17.42
C HIS A 268 25.91 0.33 16.61
N PRO A 269 24.98 1.15 17.14
CA PRO A 269 24.31 2.23 16.37
C PRO A 269 25.26 3.27 15.75
N LYS A 270 26.41 3.53 16.39
CA LYS A 270 27.42 4.49 15.91
C LYS A 270 28.35 3.93 14.80
N LEU A 271 28.27 2.64 14.46
CA LEU A 271 29.06 2.04 13.37
C LEU A 271 28.43 2.35 12.00
N GLN A 272 28.39 3.63 11.65
CA GLN A 272 27.89 4.13 10.37
C GLN A 272 28.92 5.07 9.77
N VAL A 273 29.11 5.01 8.45
CA VAL A 273 30.11 5.83 7.74
C VAL A 273 30.03 7.32 8.08
N PRO A 274 28.85 7.97 8.17
CA PRO A 274 28.76 9.38 8.55
C PRO A 274 29.19 9.69 9.98
N LEU A 275 29.01 8.74 10.92
CA LEU A 275 29.32 8.91 12.33
C LEU A 275 30.78 8.55 12.65
N LEU A 276 31.41 7.74 11.80
CA LEU A 276 32.84 7.42 11.87
C LEU A 276 33.73 8.49 11.19
N ALA A 277 33.13 9.51 10.57
CA ALA A 277 33.86 10.65 10.01
C ALA A 277 34.50 11.53 11.09
N ASP A 278 33.98 11.48 12.32
CA ASP A 278 34.45 12.26 13.48
C ASP A 278 35.65 11.59 14.20
N LEU A 279 36.08 10.40 13.78
CA LEU A 279 37.30 9.75 14.28
C LEU A 279 38.54 10.48 13.75
N ASP A 280 39.62 10.48 14.52
CA ASP A 280 40.88 11.10 14.12
C ASP A 280 41.42 10.41 12.84
N GLY A 281 41.55 11.19 11.76
CA GLY A 281 41.94 10.71 10.43
C GLY A 281 40.81 10.23 9.52
N GLY A 282 39.54 10.21 9.99
CA GLY A 282 38.34 9.87 9.22
C GLY A 282 38.26 8.42 8.73
N TRP A 283 37.06 7.95 8.34
CA TRP A 283 36.85 6.59 7.85
C TRP A 283 37.76 6.24 6.65
N LYS A 284 38.49 5.12 6.75
CA LYS A 284 39.34 4.54 5.70
C LYS A 284 38.98 3.07 5.49
N ALA A 285 39.23 2.53 4.30
CA ALA A 285 38.99 1.12 4.03
C ALA A 285 39.98 0.23 4.80
N VAL A 286 39.52 -0.94 5.25
CA VAL A 286 40.38 -1.93 5.94
C VAL A 286 41.53 -2.37 5.03
N PRO A 287 42.80 -2.29 5.48
CA PRO A 287 43.95 -2.77 4.72
C PRO A 287 43.83 -4.26 4.37
N ARG A 288 44.30 -4.66 3.19
CA ARG A 288 44.20 -6.06 2.72
C ARG A 288 45.02 -7.05 3.55
N ASP A 289 46.06 -6.54 4.19
CA ASP A 289 47.04 -7.24 5.02
C ASP A 289 46.79 -7.03 6.52
N ILE A 290 45.63 -6.52 6.91
CA ILE A 290 45.30 -6.24 8.33
C ILE A 290 45.50 -7.45 9.24
N PHE A 291 45.17 -8.65 8.77
CA PHE A 291 45.31 -9.89 9.55
C PHE A 291 46.76 -10.41 9.63
N THR A 292 47.66 -9.88 8.81
CA THR A 292 49.10 -10.13 8.93
C THR A 292 49.71 -9.29 10.05
N HIS A 293 49.23 -8.06 10.20
CA HIS A 293 49.70 -7.11 11.23
C HIS A 293 48.99 -7.26 12.56
N VAL A 294 47.73 -7.68 12.54
CA VAL A 294 46.89 -7.89 13.72
C VAL A 294 46.34 -9.32 13.65
N PRO A 295 47.04 -10.30 14.25
CA PRO A 295 46.57 -11.68 14.23
C PRO A 295 45.26 -11.81 15.03
N PRO A 296 44.25 -12.51 14.49
CA PRO A 296 42.99 -12.75 15.18
C PRO A 296 43.20 -13.63 16.42
N GLU A 297 42.79 -13.12 17.58
CA GLU A 297 42.79 -13.85 18.86
C GLU A 297 41.59 -14.79 18.98
N ARG A 298 40.51 -14.49 18.25
CA ARG A 298 39.25 -15.24 18.25
C ARG A 298 38.71 -15.39 16.83
N ALA A 299 37.85 -16.38 16.65
CA ALA A 299 37.15 -16.62 15.40
C ALA A 299 35.71 -17.03 15.70
N TYR A 300 34.76 -16.47 14.96
CA TYR A 300 33.37 -16.87 15.02
C TYR A 300 33.24 -18.35 14.57
N LYS A 301 32.44 -19.12 15.31
CA LYS A 301 32.05 -20.49 14.95
C LYS A 301 30.54 -20.60 15.01
N SER A 302 29.90 -20.99 13.91
CA SER A 302 28.45 -21.19 13.88
C SER A 302 28.06 -22.45 14.66
N GLU A 303 27.13 -22.34 15.60
CA GLU A 303 26.64 -23.46 16.43
C GLU A 303 25.47 -24.24 15.78
N GLY A 304 25.27 -24.09 14.47
CA GLY A 304 24.19 -24.73 13.73
C GLY A 304 22.83 -24.01 13.87
N LEU A 305 21.78 -24.63 13.34
CA LEU A 305 20.41 -24.09 13.35
C LEU A 305 19.57 -24.74 14.45
N GLU A 306 18.71 -23.95 15.10
CA GLU A 306 17.70 -24.43 16.04
C GLU A 306 16.29 -24.04 15.62
N ARG A 307 15.32 -24.74 16.21
CA ARG A 307 13.89 -24.46 16.02
C ARG A 307 13.46 -23.43 17.05
N VAL A 308 13.08 -22.24 16.59
CA VAL A 308 12.53 -21.17 17.43
C VAL A 308 11.04 -21.09 17.21
N VAL A 309 10.27 -21.12 18.31
CA VAL A 309 8.80 -21.01 18.28
C VAL A 309 8.39 -19.65 17.69
N LEU A 310 7.43 -19.65 16.78
CA LEU A 310 6.89 -18.42 16.19
C LEU A 310 6.16 -17.57 17.24
N SER A 311 6.34 -16.25 17.20
CA SER A 311 5.56 -15.29 18.00
C SER A 311 4.08 -15.27 17.61
N ASP A 312 3.18 -14.77 18.47
CA ASP A 312 1.74 -14.75 18.19
C ASP A 312 1.39 -14.01 16.88
N SER A 313 2.10 -12.93 16.57
CA SER A 313 1.91 -12.20 15.30
C SER A 313 2.38 -13.01 14.07
N GLU A 314 3.50 -13.73 14.20
CA GLU A 314 4.01 -14.60 13.14
C GLU A 314 3.12 -15.84 12.96
N ARG A 315 2.64 -16.41 14.06
CA ARG A 315 1.62 -17.47 14.11
C ARG A 315 0.36 -17.01 13.39
N GLN A 316 -0.16 -15.83 13.71
CA GLN A 316 -1.37 -15.31 13.08
C GLN A 316 -1.20 -15.13 11.56
N LYS A 317 -0.02 -14.67 11.11
CA LYS A 317 0.29 -14.60 9.66
C LYS A 317 0.41 -15.98 9.02
N THR A 318 1.00 -16.96 9.72
CA THR A 318 1.13 -18.34 9.22
C THR A 318 -0.20 -19.07 9.20
N PHE A 319 -1.10 -18.84 10.16
CA PHE A 319 -2.40 -19.52 10.25
C PHE A 319 -3.47 -18.92 9.32
N PHE A 320 -3.55 -17.60 9.21
CA PHE A 320 -4.71 -16.94 8.57
C PHE A 320 -4.42 -16.38 7.16
N GLY A 321 -3.14 -16.23 6.77
CA GLY A 321 -2.75 -15.71 5.46
C GLY A 321 -3.32 -14.32 5.13
N ALA A 322 -3.24 -13.89 3.87
CA ALA A 322 -3.82 -12.62 3.44
C ALA A 322 -5.35 -12.67 3.23
N GLY A 323 -6.00 -13.84 3.32
CA GLY A 323 -7.42 -14.04 2.98
C GLY A 323 -7.69 -14.24 1.48
N PRO A 324 -8.94 -14.56 1.07
CA PRO A 324 -9.29 -14.80 -0.33
C PRO A 324 -9.11 -13.54 -1.18
N GLN A 325 -8.14 -13.55 -2.09
CA GLN A 325 -7.78 -12.38 -2.91
C GLN A 325 -8.96 -11.79 -3.69
N GLY A 326 -9.90 -12.63 -4.13
CA GLY A 326 -11.10 -12.18 -4.84
C GLY A 326 -12.15 -11.50 -3.93
N ALA A 327 -12.20 -11.83 -2.64
CA ALA A 327 -13.08 -11.17 -1.67
C ALA A 327 -12.50 -9.81 -1.29
N LEU A 328 -11.22 -9.76 -0.92
CA LEU A 328 -10.50 -8.53 -0.59
C LEU A 328 -10.45 -7.52 -1.74
N LYS A 329 -10.21 -7.99 -2.97
CA LYS A 329 -10.26 -7.12 -4.15
C LYS A 329 -11.67 -6.59 -4.36
N ARG A 330 -12.71 -7.40 -4.19
CA ARG A 330 -14.10 -6.93 -4.30
C ARG A 330 -14.46 -5.93 -3.21
N GLU A 331 -14.03 -6.13 -1.97
CA GLU A 331 -14.18 -5.12 -0.91
C GLU A 331 -13.48 -3.81 -1.27
N MET A 332 -12.27 -3.92 -1.84
CA MET A 332 -11.46 -2.78 -2.25
C MET A 332 -11.98 -2.03 -3.50
N PHE A 333 -12.76 -2.69 -4.36
CA PHE A 333 -13.26 -2.12 -5.63
C PHE A 333 -14.77 -1.90 -5.71
N SER A 334 -15.57 -2.60 -4.90
CA SER A 334 -17.03 -2.48 -4.85
C SER A 334 -17.54 -1.81 -3.58
N ASP A 335 -16.64 -1.61 -2.60
CA ASP A 335 -16.87 -0.90 -1.35
C ASP A 335 -18.12 -1.36 -0.57
N ARG A 336 -18.45 -2.63 -0.76
CA ARG A 336 -19.41 -3.39 0.04
C ARG A 336 -18.60 -4.37 0.87
N GLU A 337 -18.92 -4.47 2.15
CA GLU A 337 -18.36 -5.52 3.00
C GLU A 337 -18.68 -6.88 2.40
N SER A 338 -17.67 -7.72 2.18
CA SER A 338 -17.92 -9.08 1.72
C SER A 338 -18.40 -9.92 2.90
N LEU A 339 -19.14 -10.98 2.59
CA LEU A 339 -19.52 -11.98 3.58
C LEU A 339 -18.29 -12.53 4.35
N TYR A 340 -17.12 -12.55 3.71
CA TYR A 340 -15.86 -12.94 4.34
C TYR A 340 -15.40 -11.92 5.40
N GLY A 341 -15.40 -10.63 5.07
CA GLY A 341 -15.02 -9.57 6.01
C GLY A 341 -15.93 -9.55 7.24
N TYR A 342 -17.25 -9.57 7.02
CA TYR A 342 -18.24 -9.64 8.10
C TYR A 342 -18.04 -10.86 9.01
N ALA A 343 -17.92 -12.05 8.43
CA ALA A 343 -17.76 -13.28 9.21
C ALA A 343 -16.43 -13.32 9.97
N VAL A 344 -15.35 -12.75 9.44
CA VAL A 344 -14.07 -12.64 10.15
C VAL A 344 -14.19 -11.71 11.36
N ASP A 345 -14.74 -10.51 11.16
CA ASP A 345 -14.84 -9.50 12.22
C ASP A 345 -15.76 -9.94 13.36
N HIS A 346 -16.84 -10.64 13.04
CA HIS A 346 -17.87 -11.03 14.00
C HIS A 346 -17.66 -12.41 14.64
N CYS A 347 -17.07 -13.37 13.92
CA CYS A 347 -17.05 -14.77 14.36
C CYS A 347 -15.66 -15.26 14.78
N ARG A 348 -14.56 -14.73 14.22
CA ARG A 348 -13.21 -15.32 14.38
C ARG A 348 -12.78 -15.44 15.84
N GLN A 349 -12.81 -14.32 16.57
CA GLN A 349 -12.39 -14.29 17.97
C GLN A 349 -13.27 -15.20 18.85
N LYS A 350 -14.58 -15.25 18.56
CA LYS A 350 -15.53 -16.09 19.30
C LYS A 350 -15.23 -17.57 19.10
N ILE A 351 -14.80 -17.98 17.90
CA ILE A 351 -14.37 -19.35 17.60
C ILE A 351 -13.07 -19.68 18.36
N ASP A 352 -12.07 -18.79 18.30
CA ASP A 352 -10.82 -18.93 19.05
C ASP A 352 -11.07 -19.12 20.55
N ASP A 353 -11.97 -18.31 21.13
CA ASP A 353 -12.30 -18.38 22.56
C ASP A 353 -13.06 -19.67 22.91
N MET A 354 -14.01 -20.10 22.08
CA MET A 354 -14.72 -21.38 22.28
C MET A 354 -13.78 -22.59 22.25
N ILE A 355 -12.80 -22.60 21.34
CA ILE A 355 -11.81 -23.68 21.23
C ILE A 355 -10.86 -23.64 22.42
N ARG A 356 -10.32 -22.46 22.75
CA ARG A 356 -9.39 -22.29 23.88
C ARG A 356 -9.99 -22.73 25.21
N GLU A 357 -11.28 -22.45 25.40
CA GLU A 357 -12.01 -22.80 26.61
C GLU A 357 -12.58 -24.24 26.58
N GLY A 358 -12.34 -25.01 25.51
CA GLY A 358 -12.83 -26.39 25.40
C GLY A 358 -14.35 -26.52 25.28
N ARG A 359 -15.05 -25.43 24.93
CA ARG A 359 -16.52 -25.37 24.79
C ARG A 359 -17.00 -25.58 23.35
N PHE A 360 -16.10 -25.97 22.45
CA PHE A 360 -16.41 -26.13 21.04
C PHE A 360 -17.24 -27.39 20.79
N THR A 361 -18.52 -27.21 20.46
CA THR A 361 -19.47 -28.25 20.04
C THR A 361 -20.21 -27.80 18.79
N TRP A 362 -20.78 -28.74 18.01
CA TRP A 362 -21.56 -28.37 16.81
C TRP A 362 -22.74 -27.47 17.15
N GLN A 363 -23.46 -27.78 18.23
CA GLN A 363 -24.54 -26.94 18.73
C GLN A 363 -24.07 -25.51 19.06
N ALA A 364 -23.02 -25.36 19.88
CA ALA A 364 -22.52 -24.03 20.24
C ALA A 364 -22.00 -23.24 19.03
N CYS A 365 -21.38 -23.94 18.06
CA CYS A 365 -20.92 -23.34 16.82
C CYS A 365 -22.08 -22.82 15.95
N HIS A 366 -23.12 -23.64 15.78
CA HIS A 366 -24.33 -23.28 15.03
C HIS A 366 -25.09 -22.13 15.70
N GLU A 367 -25.24 -22.15 17.03
CA GLU A 367 -25.87 -21.07 17.77
C GLU A 367 -25.09 -19.75 17.66
N MET A 368 -23.75 -19.81 17.66
CA MET A 368 -22.89 -18.63 17.48
C MET A 368 -23.07 -18.03 16.07
N PHE A 369 -23.03 -18.86 15.03
CA PHE A 369 -23.30 -18.39 13.66
C PHE A 369 -24.73 -17.85 13.52
N ALA A 370 -25.73 -18.51 14.13
CA ALA A 370 -27.12 -18.08 14.10
C ALA A 370 -27.32 -16.70 14.77
N LYS A 371 -26.60 -16.40 15.88
CA LYS A 371 -26.60 -15.06 16.51
C LYS A 371 -26.11 -13.97 15.57
N GLU A 372 -25.16 -14.27 14.69
CA GLU A 372 -24.67 -13.34 13.66
C GLU A 372 -25.46 -13.42 12.34
N GLY A 373 -26.56 -14.19 12.32
CA GLY A 373 -27.39 -14.31 11.13
C GLY A 373 -26.75 -15.12 9.99
N LEU A 374 -25.80 -15.99 10.35
CA LEU A 374 -25.05 -16.84 9.44
C LEU A 374 -25.38 -18.31 9.67
N LEU A 375 -25.10 -19.14 8.68
CA LEU A 375 -25.25 -20.59 8.75
C LEU A 375 -23.95 -21.27 8.35
N LEU A 376 -23.56 -22.29 9.10
CA LEU A 376 -22.45 -23.17 8.79
C LEU A 376 -23.01 -24.46 8.15
N VAL A 377 -22.76 -24.64 6.86
CA VAL A 377 -23.39 -25.72 6.08
C VAL A 377 -22.31 -26.56 5.41
N PRO A 378 -22.50 -27.89 5.31
CA PRO A 378 -21.59 -28.73 4.54
C PRO A 378 -21.74 -28.42 3.05
N GLN A 379 -20.64 -28.10 2.38
CA GLN A 379 -20.61 -27.94 0.93
C GLN A 379 -19.35 -28.60 0.37
N TYR A 380 -19.55 -29.54 -0.55
CA TYR A 380 -18.50 -30.43 -1.06
C TYR A 380 -17.80 -31.21 0.08
N LYS A 381 -16.49 -31.03 0.26
CA LYS A 381 -15.65 -31.75 1.24
C LYS A 381 -15.35 -30.94 2.51
N GLY A 382 -16.04 -29.83 2.72
CA GLY A 382 -15.76 -28.94 3.84
C GLY A 382 -16.98 -28.15 4.26
N LEU A 383 -16.73 -27.18 5.13
CA LEU A 383 -17.76 -26.31 5.67
C LEU A 383 -17.71 -24.95 4.97
N VAL A 384 -18.89 -24.39 4.72
CA VAL A 384 -19.05 -23.03 4.21
C VAL A 384 -19.97 -22.23 5.11
N VAL A 385 -19.67 -20.95 5.23
CA VAL A 385 -20.49 -19.97 5.91
C VAL A 385 -21.31 -19.22 4.88
N MET A 386 -22.63 -19.19 5.09
CA MET A 386 -23.60 -18.51 4.25
C MET A 386 -24.49 -17.58 5.06
N ASP A 387 -25.08 -16.59 4.39
CA ASP A 387 -26.15 -15.76 4.96
C ASP A 387 -27.44 -16.60 5.05
N ALA A 388 -28.12 -16.55 6.19
CA ALA A 388 -29.30 -17.36 6.45
C ALA A 388 -30.54 -16.94 5.63
N TRP A 389 -30.61 -15.69 5.16
CA TRP A 389 -31.80 -15.17 4.46
C TRP A 389 -31.55 -14.82 2.98
N ARG A 390 -30.29 -14.72 2.54
CA ARG A 390 -29.96 -14.44 1.13
C ARG A 390 -29.20 -15.59 0.50
N SER A 391 -29.75 -16.17 -0.57
CA SER A 391 -29.06 -17.15 -1.44
C SER A 391 -28.05 -16.53 -2.43
N ILE A 392 -27.85 -15.21 -2.42
CA ILE A 392 -27.09 -14.49 -3.48
C ILE A 392 -25.57 -14.37 -3.24
N PRO A 393 -25.03 -14.17 -2.01
CA PRO A 393 -23.58 -14.05 -1.87
C PRO A 393 -22.89 -15.39 -2.09
N THR A 394 -21.71 -15.36 -2.73
CA THR A 394 -20.85 -16.54 -2.86
C THR A 394 -20.51 -17.05 -1.45
N PRO A 395 -20.82 -18.31 -1.11
CA PRO A 395 -20.49 -18.87 0.20
C PRO A 395 -19.00 -18.74 0.52
N VAL A 396 -18.68 -18.49 1.79
CA VAL A 396 -17.29 -18.32 2.24
C VAL A 396 -16.82 -19.65 2.82
N ARG A 397 -15.66 -20.15 2.38
CA ARG A 397 -15.05 -21.34 2.99
C ARG A 397 -14.83 -21.10 4.48
N ALA A 398 -15.31 -21.98 5.35
CA ALA A 398 -15.17 -21.82 6.79
C ALA A 398 -13.69 -21.77 7.21
N THR A 399 -12.83 -22.52 6.53
CA THR A 399 -11.37 -22.49 6.70
C THR A 399 -10.71 -21.15 6.35
N ALA A 400 -11.39 -20.28 5.59
CA ALA A 400 -10.91 -18.92 5.35
C ALA A 400 -11.18 -18.00 6.56
N ILE A 401 -12.26 -18.27 7.30
CA ILE A 401 -12.60 -17.52 8.52
C ILE A 401 -11.71 -17.99 9.67
N HIS A 402 -11.60 -19.32 9.87
CA HIS A 402 -10.79 -19.93 10.92
C HIS A 402 -10.27 -21.32 10.51
N PRO A 403 -8.98 -21.67 10.71
CA PRO A 403 -8.39 -22.93 10.25
C PRO A 403 -9.05 -24.17 10.87
N ASP A 404 -9.44 -24.09 12.14
CA ASP A 404 -10.06 -25.22 12.87
C ASP A 404 -11.51 -25.50 12.47
N LEU A 405 -12.11 -24.64 11.61
CA LEU A 405 -13.38 -24.95 10.95
C LEU A 405 -13.21 -25.79 9.67
N SER A 406 -12.05 -26.41 9.49
CA SER A 406 -11.92 -27.56 8.60
C SER A 406 -12.78 -28.69 9.15
N LEU A 407 -13.62 -29.31 8.31
CA LEU A 407 -14.51 -30.40 8.73
C LEU A 407 -13.75 -31.46 9.56
N GLN A 408 -12.57 -31.87 9.08
CA GLN A 408 -11.74 -32.87 9.75
C GLN A 408 -11.20 -32.42 11.12
N ILE A 409 -10.89 -31.14 11.31
CA ILE A 409 -10.35 -30.61 12.57
C ILE A 409 -11.50 -30.38 13.55
N ALA A 410 -12.58 -29.75 13.08
CA ALA A 410 -13.78 -29.53 13.85
C ALA A 410 -14.39 -30.86 14.35
N GLU A 411 -14.36 -31.93 13.54
CA GLU A 411 -14.82 -33.26 13.96
C GLU A 411 -13.93 -33.89 15.05
N GLN A 412 -12.64 -33.55 15.12
CA GLN A 412 -11.78 -33.98 16.23
C GLN A 412 -12.14 -33.29 17.54
N HIS A 413 -12.61 -32.05 17.49
CA HIS A 413 -13.01 -31.28 18.67
C HIS A 413 -14.46 -31.57 19.12
N ALA A 414 -15.40 -31.70 18.17
CA ALA A 414 -16.83 -31.76 18.44
C ALA A 414 -17.51 -33.10 18.08
N GLY A 415 -16.80 -34.07 17.50
CA GLY A 415 -17.38 -35.33 17.01
C GLY A 415 -17.97 -35.21 15.59
N PRO A 416 -18.68 -36.23 15.07
CA PRO A 416 -19.24 -36.22 13.71
C PRO A 416 -20.10 -34.98 13.43
N PHE A 417 -20.00 -34.41 12.23
CA PHE A 417 -20.75 -33.20 11.88
C PHE A 417 -22.26 -33.34 12.07
N GLU A 418 -22.83 -32.46 12.91
CA GLU A 418 -24.27 -32.34 13.08
C GLU A 418 -24.81 -31.20 12.20
N PRO A 419 -25.86 -31.43 11.37
CA PRO A 419 -26.44 -30.38 10.55
C PRO A 419 -27.13 -29.31 11.42
N VAL A 420 -27.23 -28.09 10.89
CA VAL A 420 -27.94 -27.00 11.57
C VAL A 420 -29.40 -27.43 11.82
N PRO A 421 -29.91 -27.33 13.06
CA PRO A 421 -31.33 -27.58 13.35
C PRO A 421 -32.25 -26.66 12.56
N MET A 422 -33.38 -27.17 12.06
CA MET A 422 -34.34 -26.38 11.29
C MET A 422 -34.97 -25.24 12.10
N ASP A 423 -35.05 -25.41 13.43
CA ASP A 423 -35.61 -24.46 14.38
C ASP A 423 -34.55 -23.58 15.05
N ILE A 424 -33.32 -23.53 14.52
CA ILE A 424 -32.20 -22.81 15.14
C ILE A 424 -32.51 -21.31 15.38
N PHE A 425 -33.23 -20.66 14.47
CA PHE A 425 -33.61 -19.25 14.60
C PHE A 425 -34.83 -19.01 15.50
N GLU A 426 -35.61 -20.05 15.81
CA GLU A 426 -36.66 -20.00 16.84
C GLU A 426 -36.04 -20.10 18.24
N ARG A 427 -34.99 -20.91 18.39
CA ARG A 427 -34.23 -21.05 19.63
C ARG A 427 -33.29 -19.88 19.90
N VAL A 428 -32.63 -19.38 18.85
CA VAL A 428 -31.61 -18.35 18.93
C VAL A 428 -31.91 -17.23 17.94
N PRO A 429 -32.56 -16.15 18.38
CA PRO A 429 -32.86 -15.03 17.49
C PRO A 429 -31.56 -14.33 17.06
N PRO A 430 -31.43 -13.96 15.77
CA PRO A 430 -30.25 -13.27 15.28
C PRO A 430 -30.12 -11.89 15.95
N GLN A 431 -28.96 -11.63 16.55
CA GLN A 431 -28.60 -10.35 17.17
C GLN A 431 -28.00 -9.39 16.14
N SER A 432 -27.34 -9.95 15.12
CA SER A 432 -26.74 -9.26 14.00
C SER A 432 -27.13 -9.97 12.71
N GLN A 433 -27.11 -9.26 11.58
CA GLN A 433 -27.42 -9.84 10.28
C GLN A 433 -26.49 -9.23 9.23
N TYR A 434 -25.91 -10.09 8.39
CA TYR A 434 -25.19 -9.62 7.21
C TYR A 434 -26.14 -8.83 6.30
N ARG A 435 -25.93 -7.52 6.22
CA ARG A 435 -26.65 -6.66 5.28
C ARG A 435 -25.64 -6.03 4.35
N GLN A 436 -25.63 -6.51 3.11
CA GLN A 436 -24.82 -5.93 2.03
C GLN A 436 -25.08 -4.42 1.80
N SER A 437 -26.22 -3.91 2.29
CA SER A 437 -26.64 -2.50 2.23
C SER A 437 -26.44 -1.72 3.53
N LEU A 438 -25.98 -2.32 4.64
CA LEU A 438 -25.68 -1.57 5.86
C LEU A 438 -24.34 -0.85 5.73
N SER A 439 -24.45 0.37 5.27
CA SER A 439 -23.45 1.42 5.40
C SER A 439 -23.29 1.79 6.87
N ALA A 440 -22.12 1.52 7.46
CA ALA A 440 -21.64 2.25 8.64
C ALA A 440 -21.68 3.75 8.30
N ARG A 441 -22.55 4.52 8.97
CA ARG A 441 -22.83 5.93 8.66
C ARG A 441 -21.57 6.82 8.78
N GLU A 442 -20.54 6.36 9.47
CA GLU A 442 -19.19 6.95 9.57
C GLU A 442 -18.21 6.48 8.46
N LYS A 443 -18.47 5.30 7.86
CA LYS A 443 -17.74 4.83 6.66
C LYS A 443 -18.34 5.44 5.39
N ALA A 444 -19.64 5.71 5.31
CA ALA A 444 -20.33 6.24 4.12
C ALA A 444 -19.74 7.56 3.61
N VAL A 445 -19.56 8.55 4.48
CA VAL A 445 -18.97 9.86 4.11
C VAL A 445 -17.50 9.70 3.70
N ARG A 446 -16.75 8.85 4.41
CA ARG A 446 -15.36 8.53 4.06
C ARG A 446 -15.25 7.76 2.74
N MET A 447 -16.27 6.98 2.41
CA MET A 447 -16.40 6.10 1.27
C MET A 447 -16.87 6.88 0.03
N GLU A 448 -17.87 7.73 0.16
CA GLU A 448 -18.27 8.71 -0.86
C GLU A 448 -17.08 9.60 -1.24
N ARG A 449 -16.37 10.16 -0.25
CA ARG A 449 -15.12 10.90 -0.48
C ARG A 449 -13.99 10.02 -1.05
N ARG A 450 -14.01 8.69 -0.90
CA ARG A 450 -13.03 7.76 -1.52
C ARG A 450 -13.38 7.47 -2.97
N ILE A 451 -14.66 7.24 -3.28
CA ILE A 451 -15.16 7.10 -4.65
C ILE A 451 -14.90 8.41 -5.39
N GLU A 452 -15.32 9.55 -4.83
CA GLU A 452 -15.13 10.87 -5.43
C GLU A 452 -13.64 11.12 -5.72
N ARG A 453 -12.75 10.84 -4.77
CA ARG A 453 -11.30 10.91 -5.04
C ARG A 453 -10.81 9.85 -6.03
N ALA A 454 -11.44 8.68 -6.12
CA ALA A 454 -11.05 7.65 -7.09
C ALA A 454 -11.50 8.03 -8.51
N THR A 455 -12.72 8.57 -8.67
CA THR A 455 -13.26 9.09 -9.93
C THR A 455 -12.49 10.33 -10.36
N GLU A 456 -12.23 11.29 -9.46
CA GLU A 456 -11.40 12.46 -9.75
C GLU A 456 -9.98 12.08 -10.16
N ARG A 457 -9.36 11.09 -9.50
CA ARG A 457 -8.04 10.56 -9.89
C ARG A 457 -8.08 9.85 -11.23
N ALA A 458 -9.14 9.08 -11.52
CA ALA A 458 -9.33 8.42 -12.80
C ALA A 458 -9.51 9.44 -13.93
N ASN A 459 -10.36 10.44 -13.72
CA ASN A 459 -10.60 11.54 -14.65
C ASN A 459 -9.33 12.38 -14.89
N LEU A 460 -8.57 12.70 -13.84
CA LEU A 460 -7.27 13.40 -13.97
C LEU A 460 -6.27 12.55 -14.76
N ARG A 461 -6.26 11.23 -14.53
CA ARG A 461 -5.39 10.30 -15.26
C ARG A 461 -5.79 10.17 -16.72
N GLU A 462 -7.08 10.14 -17.01
CA GLU A 462 -7.62 10.16 -18.37
C GLU A 462 -7.27 11.46 -19.08
N ARG A 463 -7.45 12.63 -18.44
CA ARG A 463 -7.01 13.92 -18.98
C ARG A 463 -5.52 13.94 -19.33
N TYR A 464 -4.66 13.36 -18.50
CA TYR A 464 -3.24 13.21 -18.82
C TYR A 464 -2.99 12.25 -19.98
N ASN A 465 -3.71 11.13 -20.05
CA ASN A 465 -3.59 10.19 -21.16
C ASN A 465 -4.03 10.85 -22.49
N THR A 466 -5.12 11.61 -22.49
CA THR A 466 -5.61 12.38 -23.63
C THR A 466 -4.59 13.45 -24.02
N PHE A 467 -4.08 14.23 -23.06
CA PHE A 467 -2.99 15.18 -23.29
C PHE A 467 -1.77 14.51 -23.91
N ARG A 468 -1.37 13.33 -23.42
CA ARG A 468 -0.22 12.59 -23.93
C ARG A 468 -0.47 12.03 -25.34
N ALA A 469 -1.71 11.68 -25.66
CA ALA A 469 -2.12 11.22 -26.99
C ALA A 469 -2.15 12.35 -28.01
N THR A 470 -2.54 13.57 -27.60
CA THR A 470 -2.58 14.76 -28.46
C THR A 470 -1.26 15.51 -28.52
N TRP A 471 -0.33 15.25 -27.59
CA TRP A 471 0.98 15.88 -27.56
C TRP A 471 1.80 15.50 -28.80
N GLN A 472 2.18 16.50 -29.58
CA GLN A 472 3.07 16.36 -30.72
C GLN A 472 4.43 16.96 -30.41
N LYS A 473 5.48 16.21 -30.75
CA LYS A 473 6.86 16.68 -30.60
C LYS A 473 7.11 17.84 -31.58
N PRO A 474 7.68 18.96 -31.14
CA PRO A 474 8.11 20.03 -32.03
C PRO A 474 9.05 19.46 -33.12
N ASP A 475 8.65 19.61 -34.39
CA ASP A 475 9.46 19.14 -35.52
C ASP A 475 10.54 20.16 -35.87
N LEU A 476 11.78 19.69 -35.92
CA LEU A 476 12.96 20.47 -36.30
C LEU A 476 13.24 20.39 -37.81
N GLN A 477 12.41 19.67 -38.57
CA GLN A 477 12.52 19.47 -40.02
C GLN A 477 13.92 18.98 -40.44
N ALA A 478 14.57 18.20 -39.57
CA ALA A 478 15.98 17.82 -39.75
C ALA A 478 16.21 17.08 -41.07
N LYS A 479 15.27 16.21 -41.47
CA LYS A 479 15.33 15.44 -42.72
C LYS A 479 15.32 16.35 -43.95
N GLU A 480 14.45 17.35 -43.97
CA GLU A 480 14.32 18.32 -45.06
C GLU A 480 15.54 19.24 -45.14
N ARG A 481 16.05 19.70 -43.99
CA ARG A 481 17.26 20.51 -43.92
C ARG A 481 18.49 19.76 -44.45
N TYR A 482 18.67 18.48 -44.10
CA TYR A 482 19.74 17.65 -44.69
C TYR A 482 19.52 17.37 -46.19
N ALA A 483 18.28 17.23 -46.64
CA ALA A 483 17.95 17.04 -48.05
C ALA A 483 18.36 18.27 -48.89
N ARG A 484 18.07 19.49 -48.41
CA ARG A 484 18.48 20.75 -49.07
C ARG A 484 20.00 20.84 -49.27
N ILE A 485 20.78 20.43 -48.28
CA ILE A 485 22.26 20.40 -48.38
C ILE A 485 22.71 19.41 -49.46
N ASN A 486 22.16 18.19 -49.45
CA ASN A 486 22.51 17.17 -50.45
C ASN A 486 22.11 17.58 -51.86
N GLU A 487 20.96 18.24 -52.01
CA GLU A 487 20.48 18.74 -53.29
C GLU A 487 21.36 19.87 -53.82
N ALA A 488 21.76 20.82 -52.97
CA ALA A 488 22.71 21.88 -53.32
C ALA A 488 24.04 21.29 -53.84
N THR A 489 24.60 20.30 -53.14
CA THR A 489 25.82 19.61 -53.60
C THR A 489 25.61 18.85 -54.91
N ARG A 490 24.43 18.24 -55.12
CA ARG A 490 24.09 17.54 -56.36
C ARG A 490 24.05 18.52 -57.55
N ARG A 491 23.43 19.69 -57.36
CA ARG A 491 23.39 20.77 -58.37
C ARG A 491 24.81 21.27 -58.66
N GLU A 492 25.62 21.51 -57.63
CA GLU A 492 26.99 21.96 -57.80
C GLU A 492 27.85 20.95 -58.60
N LYS A 493 27.76 19.66 -58.27
CA LYS A 493 28.45 18.59 -59.01
C LYS A 493 27.95 18.43 -60.45
N ALA A 494 26.70 18.81 -60.75
CA ALA A 494 26.20 18.86 -62.13
C ALA A 494 26.83 20.03 -62.92
N ILE A 495 26.94 21.21 -62.30
CA ILE A 495 27.63 22.37 -62.90
C ILE A 495 29.11 22.06 -63.15
N ILE A 496 29.80 21.44 -62.18
CA ILE A 496 31.21 21.03 -62.31
C ILE A 496 31.40 20.04 -63.48
N ARG A 497 30.44 19.11 -63.70
CA ARG A 497 30.47 18.18 -64.85
C ARG A 497 30.43 18.91 -66.18
N GLN A 498 29.60 19.93 -66.29
CA GLN A 498 29.42 20.70 -67.52
C GLN A 498 30.62 21.62 -67.78
N ARG A 499 31.18 22.23 -66.73
CA ARG A 499 32.25 23.25 -66.84
C ARG A 499 33.64 22.68 -67.06
N PHE A 500 33.98 21.53 -66.46
CA PHE A 500 35.33 20.95 -66.53
C PHE A 500 35.33 19.60 -67.25
N ARG A 501 35.92 19.57 -68.45
CA ARG A 501 36.05 18.34 -69.26
C ARG A 501 37.18 17.42 -68.78
N ASP A 502 38.27 17.97 -68.23
CA ASP A 502 39.40 17.19 -67.70
C ASP A 502 39.02 16.41 -66.42
N PRO A 503 39.20 15.08 -66.39
CA PRO A 503 38.92 14.23 -65.22
C PRO A 503 39.69 14.61 -63.94
N ARG A 504 40.94 15.05 -64.04
CA ARG A 504 41.79 15.38 -62.88
C ARG A 504 41.31 16.67 -62.20
N ILE A 505 40.99 17.68 -63.00
CA ILE A 505 40.45 18.96 -62.51
C ILE A 505 39.05 18.74 -61.90
N ARG A 506 38.21 17.91 -62.54
CA ARG A 506 36.89 17.54 -62.03
C ARG A 506 36.96 16.88 -60.64
N ARG A 507 37.95 16.01 -60.41
CA ARG A 507 38.17 15.36 -59.11
C ARG A 507 38.48 16.37 -58.00
N ILE A 508 39.32 17.37 -58.28
CA ILE A 508 39.65 18.44 -57.31
C ILE A 508 38.38 19.24 -56.94
N HIS A 509 37.60 19.66 -57.93
CA HIS A 509 36.36 20.41 -57.67
C HIS A 509 35.28 19.58 -56.98
N TYR A 510 35.17 18.28 -57.25
CA TYR A 510 34.29 17.39 -56.50
C TYR A 510 34.68 17.25 -55.05
N ASN A 511 35.98 17.13 -54.77
CA ASN A 511 36.47 17.07 -53.40
C ASN A 511 36.17 18.38 -52.66
N ALA A 512 36.31 19.53 -53.32
CA ALA A 512 35.95 20.83 -52.75
C ALA A 512 34.43 20.95 -52.47
N ALA A 513 33.57 20.50 -53.40
CA ALA A 513 32.11 20.49 -53.20
C ALA A 513 31.70 19.52 -52.07
N GLU A 514 32.36 18.37 -51.95
CA GLU A 514 32.18 17.44 -50.85
C GLU A 514 32.64 18.01 -49.51
N LEU A 515 33.80 18.67 -49.46
CA LEU A 515 34.28 19.33 -48.25
C LEU A 515 33.28 20.38 -47.75
N ARG A 516 32.73 21.19 -48.66
CA ARG A 516 31.68 22.17 -48.32
C ARG A 516 30.38 21.49 -47.86
N ARG A 517 30.01 20.36 -48.46
CA ARG A 517 28.88 19.53 -47.97
C ARG A 517 29.12 19.05 -46.53
N TYR A 518 30.33 18.57 -46.24
CA TYR A 518 30.70 18.12 -44.89
C TYR A 518 30.63 19.27 -43.88
N GLN A 519 31.20 20.44 -44.20
CA GLN A 519 31.12 21.63 -43.36
C GLN A 519 29.66 22.06 -43.10
N ALA A 520 28.83 22.13 -44.15
CA ALA A 520 27.41 22.47 -44.01
C ALA A 520 26.64 21.44 -43.14
N ARG A 521 26.97 20.15 -43.25
CA ARG A 521 26.37 19.10 -42.40
C ARG A 521 26.81 19.20 -40.94
N MET A 522 28.05 19.58 -40.66
CA MET A 522 28.54 19.80 -39.30
C MET A 522 27.85 21.02 -38.67
N ASN A 523 27.82 22.15 -39.35
CA ASN A 523 27.14 23.35 -38.88
C ASN A 523 25.65 23.09 -38.61
N LEU A 524 24.97 22.37 -39.50
CA LEU A 524 23.57 21.98 -39.28
C LEU A 524 23.40 21.06 -38.07
N LYS A 525 24.35 20.15 -37.83
CA LYS A 525 24.33 19.26 -36.67
C LYS A 525 24.45 20.05 -35.37
N ASP A 526 25.33 21.06 -35.34
CA ASP A 526 25.52 21.92 -34.17
C ASP A 526 24.31 22.83 -33.93
N MET A 527 23.76 23.45 -34.97
CA MET A 527 22.51 24.22 -34.86
C MET A 527 21.34 23.36 -34.35
N LEU A 528 21.16 22.14 -34.87
CA LEU A 528 20.11 21.23 -34.38
C LEU A 528 20.35 20.78 -32.94
N LYS A 529 21.61 20.73 -32.49
CA LYS A 529 21.96 20.44 -31.09
C LYS A 529 21.57 21.60 -30.18
N GLU A 530 21.86 22.84 -30.57
CA GLU A 530 21.47 24.05 -29.84
C GLU A 530 19.94 24.26 -29.81
N GLU A 531 19.25 24.05 -30.93
CA GLU A 531 17.78 24.08 -30.98
C GLU A 531 17.16 23.02 -30.05
N ARG A 532 17.73 21.81 -29.99
CA ARG A 532 17.31 20.76 -29.03
C ARG A 532 17.59 21.15 -27.59
N ALA A 533 18.73 21.79 -27.31
CA ALA A 533 19.06 22.28 -25.97
C ALA A 533 18.05 23.35 -25.52
N ARG A 534 17.73 24.32 -26.39
CA ARG A 534 16.68 25.33 -26.12
C ARG A 534 15.30 24.70 -25.87
N LEU A 535 14.93 23.68 -26.65
CA LEU A 535 13.68 22.93 -26.41
C LEU A 535 13.71 22.13 -25.11
N ALA A 536 14.88 21.64 -24.68
CA ALA A 536 15.06 20.93 -23.43
C ALA A 536 14.94 21.87 -22.22
N GLU A 537 15.60 23.02 -22.26
CA GLU A 537 15.51 24.07 -21.24
C GLU A 537 14.08 24.60 -21.10
N ALA A 538 13.37 24.79 -22.22
CA ALA A 538 11.97 25.17 -22.22
C ALA A 538 11.01 24.03 -21.78
N GLY A 539 11.51 22.82 -21.50
CA GLY A 539 10.70 21.66 -21.11
C GLY A 539 9.78 21.13 -22.22
N LYS A 540 10.01 21.51 -23.48
CA LYS A 540 9.18 21.17 -24.65
C LYS A 540 9.72 19.98 -25.44
N LEU A 541 10.92 19.50 -25.14
CA LEU A 541 11.56 18.37 -25.84
C LEU A 541 10.84 17.03 -25.60
N HIS A 542 10.26 16.87 -24.41
CA HIS A 542 9.52 15.70 -23.98
C HIS A 542 8.17 16.12 -23.41
N PRO A 543 7.13 15.29 -23.50
CA PRO A 543 5.90 15.56 -22.77
C PRO A 543 6.23 15.61 -21.28
N PRO A 544 5.62 16.53 -20.51
CA PRO A 544 5.84 16.60 -19.08
C PRO A 544 5.52 15.25 -18.43
N SER A 545 6.35 14.87 -17.45
CA SER A 545 6.07 13.69 -16.64
C SER A 545 4.73 13.83 -15.92
N TRP A 546 4.11 12.71 -15.54
CA TRP A 546 2.84 12.73 -14.78
C TRP A 546 2.91 13.70 -13.59
N ARG A 547 4.01 13.71 -12.85
CA ARG A 547 4.19 14.62 -11.71
C ARG A 547 4.24 16.08 -12.14
N GLN A 548 5.08 16.43 -13.12
CA GLN A 548 5.22 17.82 -13.61
C GLN A 548 3.93 18.36 -14.22
N TRP A 549 3.19 17.51 -14.95
CA TRP A 549 1.89 17.88 -15.52
C TRP A 549 0.85 18.12 -14.43
N VAL A 550 0.80 17.24 -13.41
CA VAL A 550 -0.07 17.45 -12.24
C VAL A 550 0.33 18.71 -11.45
N GLU A 551 1.63 19.02 -11.32
CA GLU A 551 2.09 20.29 -10.72
C GLU A 551 1.59 21.51 -11.49
N GLN A 552 1.63 21.48 -12.83
CA GLN A 552 1.11 22.55 -13.68
C GLN A 552 -0.42 22.70 -13.56
N GLU A 553 -1.18 21.60 -13.55
CA GLU A 553 -2.63 21.63 -13.37
C GLU A 553 -3.03 22.08 -11.95
N ALA A 554 -2.25 21.69 -10.93
CA ALA A 554 -2.47 22.13 -9.57
C ALA A 554 -2.22 23.64 -9.40
N LEU A 555 -1.22 24.20 -10.10
CA LEU A 555 -0.99 25.66 -10.14
C LEU A 555 -2.13 26.43 -10.80
N LYS A 556 -2.88 25.82 -11.72
CA LYS A 556 -4.10 26.39 -12.29
C LYS A 556 -5.30 26.32 -11.33
N GLY A 557 -5.14 25.71 -10.15
CA GLY A 557 -6.17 25.57 -9.14
C GLY A 557 -7.02 24.31 -9.26
N ASP A 558 -6.60 23.30 -10.02
CA ASP A 558 -7.32 22.03 -10.13
C ASP A 558 -7.24 21.23 -8.81
N LYS A 559 -8.40 21.04 -8.18
CA LYS A 559 -8.56 20.31 -6.92
C LYS A 559 -8.06 18.86 -7.01
N ALA A 560 -8.36 18.16 -8.11
CA ALA A 560 -7.95 16.77 -8.30
C ALA A 560 -6.42 16.66 -8.43
N ALA A 561 -5.78 17.65 -9.06
CA ALA A 561 -4.33 17.70 -9.22
C ALA A 561 -3.61 17.96 -7.88
N ILE A 562 -4.13 18.88 -7.06
CA ILE A 562 -3.64 19.14 -5.70
C ILE A 562 -3.74 17.87 -4.85
N SER A 563 -4.89 17.18 -4.87
CA SER A 563 -5.10 15.91 -4.16
C SER A 563 -4.12 14.81 -4.63
N ALA A 564 -3.85 14.72 -5.93
CA ALA A 564 -2.89 13.77 -6.49
C ALA A 564 -1.43 14.04 -6.05
N LEU A 565 -0.98 15.30 -5.98
CA LEU A 565 0.34 15.67 -5.45
C LEU A 565 0.50 15.25 -3.99
N ARG A 566 -0.53 15.46 -3.19
CA ARG A 566 -0.54 15.09 -1.79
C ARG A 566 -0.48 13.57 -1.62
N GLY A 567 -1.24 12.81 -2.41
CA GLY A 567 -1.16 11.35 -2.45
C GLY A 567 0.21 10.80 -2.87
N MET A 568 0.95 11.55 -3.70
CA MET A 568 2.35 11.24 -4.02
C MET A 568 3.28 11.58 -2.84
N ALA A 569 3.12 12.75 -2.22
CA ALA A 569 3.91 13.19 -1.07
C ALA A 569 3.69 12.33 0.19
N TYR A 570 2.48 11.84 0.46
CA TYR A 570 2.19 10.90 1.56
C TYR A 570 2.92 9.57 1.36
N ARG A 571 2.96 9.05 0.12
CA ARG A 571 3.72 7.82 -0.20
C ARG A 571 5.21 8.01 0.06
N GLU A 572 5.75 9.18 -0.29
CA GLU A 572 7.15 9.56 -0.05
C GLU A 572 7.46 9.82 1.44
N LYS A 573 6.45 10.15 2.26
CA LYS A 573 6.58 10.46 3.69
C LYS A 573 6.31 9.28 4.64
N ARG A 574 6.13 8.04 4.16
CA ARG A 574 5.94 6.86 5.06
C ARG A 574 7.06 6.80 6.11
N GLY A 575 6.70 6.93 7.39
CA GLY A 575 7.61 6.85 8.53
C GLY A 575 7.98 8.18 9.20
N LYS A 576 7.47 9.34 8.76
CA LYS A 576 7.68 10.63 9.45
C LYS A 576 6.62 10.92 10.50
N LYS A 577 7.06 11.51 11.63
CA LYS A 577 6.22 11.94 12.76
C LYS A 577 5.16 12.96 12.33
N GLU A 578 3.99 12.88 12.97
CA GLU A 578 2.88 13.83 12.79
C GLU A 578 3.33 15.27 13.07
N THR A 579 2.73 16.26 12.41
CA THR A 579 3.05 17.67 12.68
C THR A 579 2.37 18.09 13.99
N VAL A 580 3.17 18.44 15.00
CA VAL A 580 2.71 18.79 16.35
C VAL A 580 2.91 20.29 16.58
N THR A 581 2.05 20.90 17.39
CA THR A 581 2.20 22.28 17.88
C THR A 581 3.57 22.50 18.53
N THR A 582 4.20 23.65 18.24
CA THR A 582 5.47 24.08 18.84
C THR A 582 5.38 25.53 19.33
N PRO A 583 6.33 26.03 20.13
CA PRO A 583 6.32 27.43 20.58
C PRO A 583 6.29 28.48 19.45
N GLY A 584 6.71 28.10 18.23
CA GLY A 584 6.74 28.97 17.05
C GLY A 584 5.51 28.90 16.15
N PHE A 585 4.67 27.86 16.25
CA PHE A 585 3.46 27.69 15.45
C PHE A 585 2.44 26.77 16.11
N GLY A 586 1.16 27.09 15.95
CA GLY A 586 0.03 26.26 16.39
C GLY A 586 -0.46 25.36 15.26
N VAL A 587 -1.04 24.21 15.60
CA VAL A 587 -1.66 23.31 14.61
C VAL A 587 -3.14 23.13 14.92
N ILE A 588 -3.98 23.29 13.91
CA ILE A 588 -5.41 22.90 13.95
C ILE A 588 -5.56 21.60 13.17
N LYS A 589 -6.17 20.60 13.80
CA LYS A 589 -6.41 19.28 13.22
C LYS A 589 -7.83 19.17 12.71
N PHE A 590 -7.94 18.57 11.52
CA PHE A 590 -9.17 18.23 10.84
C PHE A 590 -9.26 16.71 10.62
N ASP A 591 -10.35 16.23 10.03
CA ASP A 591 -10.50 14.84 9.64
C ASP A 591 -9.39 14.41 8.67
N ALA A 592 -8.88 13.20 8.89
CA ALA A 592 -7.87 12.62 8.02
C ALA A 592 -8.40 12.51 6.58
N GLY A 593 -7.65 13.06 5.63
CA GLY A 593 -7.98 13.03 4.21
C GLY A 593 -8.71 14.25 3.66
N ILE A 594 -8.93 15.30 4.46
CA ILE A 594 -9.33 16.62 3.94
C ILE A 594 -8.19 17.21 3.14
N ASP A 595 -8.44 17.69 1.93
CA ASP A 595 -7.43 18.28 1.04
C ASP A 595 -7.27 19.79 1.22
N PRO A 596 -6.08 20.34 0.98
CA PRO A 596 -5.84 21.76 1.08
C PRO A 596 -6.61 22.52 -0.02
N GLN A 597 -7.07 23.72 0.30
CA GLN A 597 -7.92 24.52 -0.58
C GLN A 597 -7.20 25.79 -1.02
N MET A 598 -6.90 25.89 -2.32
CA MET A 598 -6.31 27.10 -2.90
C MET A 598 -7.38 28.20 -3.00
N MET A 599 -7.47 29.02 -1.96
CA MET A 599 -8.35 30.19 -1.92
C MET A 599 -7.59 31.51 -1.91
N LYS A 600 -8.21 32.58 -2.43
CA LYS A 600 -7.71 33.95 -2.25
C LYS A 600 -8.09 34.43 -0.85
N LEU A 601 -7.09 34.87 -0.08
CA LEU A 601 -7.29 35.48 1.22
C LEU A 601 -7.07 36.99 1.14
N GLU A 602 -7.77 37.73 1.99
CA GLU A 602 -7.65 39.18 2.04
C GLU A 602 -6.27 39.58 2.58
N GLY A 603 -5.45 40.20 1.72
CA GLY A 603 -4.09 40.63 2.03
C GLY A 603 -3.10 39.49 2.27
N ALA A 604 -3.35 38.31 1.70
CA ALA A 604 -2.41 37.19 1.67
C ALA A 604 -2.49 36.36 0.38
N THR A 605 -1.33 35.98 -0.13
CA THR A 605 -1.15 35.17 -1.34
C THR A 605 -0.76 33.73 -0.99
N GLY A 606 -1.46 32.77 -1.58
CA GLY A 606 -1.18 31.34 -1.43
C GLY A 606 -0.20 30.84 -2.48
N GLU A 607 0.83 30.10 -2.06
CA GLU A 607 1.81 29.44 -2.91
C GLU A 607 1.75 27.91 -2.73
N LEU A 608 1.52 27.18 -3.81
CA LEU A 608 1.51 25.72 -3.82
C LEU A 608 2.93 25.16 -3.76
N ARG A 609 3.20 24.26 -2.80
CA ARG A 609 4.46 23.54 -2.69
C ARG A 609 4.44 22.21 -3.44
N ARG A 610 5.63 21.70 -3.77
CA ARG A 610 5.84 20.37 -4.41
C ARG A 610 5.31 19.18 -3.63
N ASP A 611 5.02 19.36 -2.33
CA ASP A 611 4.43 18.33 -1.47
C ASP A 611 2.90 18.42 -1.37
N GLY A 612 2.27 19.28 -2.18
CA GLY A 612 0.83 19.48 -2.24
C GLY A 612 0.27 20.39 -1.14
N SER A 613 1.10 20.90 -0.23
CA SER A 613 0.68 21.89 0.78
C SER A 613 0.64 23.30 0.20
N ILE A 614 -0.23 24.16 0.74
CA ILE A 614 -0.37 25.55 0.31
C ILE A 614 0.13 26.46 1.43
N VAL A 615 1.07 27.34 1.12
CA VAL A 615 1.63 28.29 2.08
C VAL A 615 1.12 29.69 1.78
N TYR A 616 0.47 30.29 2.77
CA TYR A 616 -0.07 31.64 2.67
C TYR A 616 0.91 32.65 3.26
N ARG A 617 1.33 33.62 2.43
CA ARG A 617 2.20 34.73 2.82
C ARG A 617 1.44 36.04 2.78
N GLN A 618 1.77 36.94 3.69
CA GLN A 618 1.20 38.28 3.74
C GLN A 618 1.76 39.14 2.59
N ASP A 619 0.91 39.93 1.95
CA ASP A 619 1.29 40.68 0.75
C ASP A 619 2.19 41.89 1.06
N ASP A 620 2.15 42.41 2.28
CA ASP A 620 2.92 43.60 2.71
C ASP A 620 4.39 43.29 3.02
N ASN A 621 4.67 42.19 3.72
CA ASN A 621 5.97 41.87 4.30
C ASN A 621 6.48 40.47 3.93
N GLY A 622 5.72 39.70 3.14
CA GLY A 622 6.08 38.35 2.71
C GLY A 622 6.09 37.29 3.84
N ARG A 623 5.66 37.64 5.05
CA ARG A 623 5.69 36.75 6.21
C ARG A 623 4.69 35.61 6.01
N THR A 624 5.11 34.39 6.34
CA THR A 624 4.21 33.24 6.29
C THR A 624 3.20 33.29 7.43
N ILE A 625 1.91 33.32 7.08
CA ILE A 625 0.78 33.37 8.02
C ILE A 625 0.38 31.95 8.42
N CYS A 626 0.13 31.11 7.41
CA CYS A 626 -0.24 29.73 7.63
C CYS A 626 0.23 28.82 6.52
N ARG A 627 0.23 27.53 6.82
CA ARG A 627 0.44 26.45 5.87
C ARG A 627 -0.70 25.46 6.00
N ASP A 628 -1.39 25.28 4.90
CA ASP A 628 -2.48 24.35 4.76
C ASP A 628 -1.96 23.01 4.23
N ASN A 629 -2.06 21.97 5.06
CA ASN A 629 -1.73 20.60 4.68
C ASN A 629 -2.97 19.77 4.34
N GLY A 630 -4.18 20.36 4.45
CA GLY A 630 -5.46 19.70 4.29
C GLY A 630 -6.03 19.19 5.62
N ASP A 631 -5.49 18.09 6.12
CA ASP A 631 -5.90 17.40 7.37
C ASP A 631 -5.40 18.14 8.62
N ASN A 632 -4.49 19.09 8.44
CA ASN A 632 -4.17 20.08 9.45
C ASN A 632 -3.80 21.41 8.78
N ILE A 633 -3.99 22.49 9.55
CA ILE A 633 -3.50 23.82 9.19
C ILE A 633 -2.49 24.23 10.27
N VAL A 634 -1.29 24.57 9.82
CA VAL A 634 -0.21 25.09 10.66
C VAL A 634 -0.28 26.61 10.62
N LEU A 635 -0.44 27.23 11.78
CA LEU A 635 -0.57 28.68 11.95
C LEU A 635 0.70 29.21 12.61
N ASN A 636 1.42 30.08 11.90
CA ASN A 636 2.65 30.64 12.44
C ASN A 636 2.36 31.68 13.52
N ARG A 637 3.20 31.70 14.56
CA ARG A 637 3.09 32.68 15.63
C ARG A 637 3.39 34.10 15.14
N ASP A 638 2.52 35.02 15.54
CA ASP A 638 2.73 36.45 15.41
C ASP A 638 3.51 36.97 16.63
N PRO A 639 4.61 37.74 16.48
CA PRO A 639 5.42 38.21 17.59
C PRO A 639 4.71 39.28 18.41
N GLN A 640 3.75 40.00 17.82
CA GLN A 640 3.01 41.07 18.50
C GLN A 640 1.74 40.57 19.19
N SER A 641 1.16 39.46 18.71
CA SER A 641 -0.19 39.03 19.15
C SER A 641 -0.33 37.53 19.45
N GLY A 642 0.76 36.75 19.44
CA GLY A 642 0.75 35.33 19.82
C GLY A 642 0.42 34.36 18.68
N VAL A 643 0.13 33.10 19.02
CA VAL A 643 -0.03 31.99 18.05
C VAL A 643 -1.26 32.15 17.15
N LEU A 644 -2.27 32.89 17.61
CA LEU A 644 -3.55 33.11 16.94
C LEU A 644 -4.01 34.58 17.10
N GLY A 645 -3.14 35.50 16.71
CA GLY A 645 -3.40 36.94 16.76
C GLY A 645 -4.21 37.49 15.58
N ARG A 646 -4.07 38.78 15.25
CA ARG A 646 -4.82 39.43 14.15
C ARG A 646 -4.61 38.75 12.79
N SER A 647 -3.44 38.16 12.58
CA SER A 647 -3.10 37.41 11.36
C SER A 647 -3.92 36.12 11.18
N ALA A 648 -4.36 35.48 12.27
CA ALA A 648 -5.22 34.30 12.21
C ALA A 648 -6.64 34.61 11.73
N LEU A 649 -7.14 35.83 11.95
CA LEU A 649 -8.43 36.27 11.41
C LEU A 649 -8.44 36.24 9.88
N LYS A 650 -7.31 36.50 9.22
CA LYS A 650 -7.16 36.36 7.76
C LYS A 650 -7.31 34.91 7.29
N THR A 651 -7.07 33.95 8.18
CA THR A 651 -7.19 32.50 7.88
C THR A 651 -8.55 31.93 8.23
N VAL A 652 -9.48 32.72 8.78
CA VAL A 652 -10.85 32.29 9.09
C VAL A 652 -11.54 31.62 7.89
N PRO A 653 -11.48 32.16 6.66
CA PRO A 653 -12.08 31.51 5.51
C PRO A 653 -11.53 30.09 5.26
N LEU A 654 -10.24 29.85 5.52
CA LEU A 654 -9.62 28.51 5.41
C LEU A 654 -10.06 27.56 6.52
N ILE A 655 -10.11 28.07 7.76
CA ILE A 655 -10.40 27.28 8.97
C ILE A 655 -11.88 26.86 8.98
N PHE A 656 -12.78 27.79 8.70
CA PHE A 656 -14.23 27.60 8.82
C PHE A 656 -14.92 27.22 7.50
N GLY A 657 -14.25 27.40 6.35
CA GLY A 657 -14.75 26.97 5.04
C GLY A 657 -14.71 25.45 4.80
N ARG A 658 -14.26 24.66 5.79
CA ARG A 658 -14.14 23.19 5.69
C ARG A 658 -15.10 22.50 6.62
N GLU A 659 -15.93 21.62 6.10
CA GLU A 659 -16.76 20.75 6.93
C GLU A 659 -15.93 19.56 7.43
N SER A 660 -15.80 19.46 8.75
CA SER A 660 -14.97 18.46 9.43
C SER A 660 -15.56 18.20 10.81
N GLU A 661 -15.72 16.92 11.17
CA GLU A 661 -16.20 16.51 12.50
C GLU A 661 -15.09 16.62 13.53
N ARG A 662 -13.85 16.23 13.16
CA ARG A 662 -12.67 16.60 13.93
C ARG A 662 -12.33 18.06 13.65
N PHE A 663 -12.41 18.91 14.66
CA PHE A 663 -12.08 20.33 14.57
C PHE A 663 -11.50 20.77 15.91
N GLU A 664 -10.19 20.64 16.05
CA GLU A 664 -9.52 20.82 17.34
C GLU A 664 -8.11 21.38 17.21
N PRO A 665 -7.66 22.16 18.21
CA PRO A 665 -6.26 22.55 18.31
C PRO A 665 -5.41 21.37 18.82
N ASP A 666 -4.20 21.24 18.28
CA ASP A 666 -3.23 20.24 18.70
C ASP A 666 -2.42 20.71 19.93
N GLY A 667 -2.18 19.79 20.87
CA GLY A 667 -1.42 20.07 22.10
C GLY A 667 -2.21 20.83 23.16
N ASN A 668 -1.54 21.10 24.29
CA ASN A 668 -2.16 21.70 25.48
C ASN A 668 -1.64 23.11 25.78
N ASP A 669 -1.16 23.84 24.77
CA ASP A 669 -0.71 25.22 24.94
C ASP A 669 -1.91 26.12 25.30
N PRO A 670 -1.99 26.67 26.54
CA PRO A 670 -3.13 27.47 26.97
C PRO A 670 -3.35 28.73 26.13
N ALA A 671 -2.30 29.29 25.52
CA ALA A 671 -2.42 30.45 24.64
C ALA A 671 -3.14 30.06 23.33
N LEU A 672 -2.77 28.92 22.74
CA LEU A 672 -3.43 28.39 21.55
C LEU A 672 -4.89 28.05 21.84
N LEU A 673 -5.17 27.32 22.93
CA LEU A 673 -6.54 26.92 23.31
C LEU A 673 -7.45 28.14 23.52
N ARG A 674 -6.97 29.15 24.25
CA ARG A 674 -7.71 30.39 24.51
C ARG A 674 -8.03 31.14 23.23
N SER A 675 -7.01 31.41 22.41
CA SER A 675 -7.20 32.18 21.18
C SER A 675 -8.05 31.43 20.15
N PHE A 676 -7.92 30.10 20.06
CA PHE A 676 -8.76 29.29 19.19
C PHE A 676 -10.22 29.33 19.65
N GLY A 677 -10.48 29.16 20.95
CA GLY A 677 -11.81 29.30 21.53
C GLY A 677 -12.44 30.67 21.28
N GLU A 678 -11.67 31.75 21.37
CA GLU A 678 -12.14 33.12 21.07
C GLU A 678 -12.51 33.32 19.60
N ILE A 679 -11.71 32.78 18.67
CA ILE A 679 -11.99 32.87 17.23
C ILE A 679 -13.26 32.08 16.86
N VAL A 680 -13.43 30.87 17.42
CA VAL A 680 -14.64 30.07 17.18
C VAL A 680 -15.89 30.75 17.76
N ALA A 681 -15.80 31.29 18.98
CA ALA A 681 -16.89 32.04 19.60
C ALA A 681 -17.27 33.29 18.77
N TRP A 682 -16.26 34.01 18.26
CA TRP A 682 -16.47 35.16 17.37
C TRP A 682 -17.13 34.75 16.05
N HIS A 683 -16.69 33.66 15.42
CA HIS A 683 -17.24 33.14 14.18
C HIS A 683 -18.71 32.76 14.34
N ASN A 684 -19.06 31.97 15.37
CA ASN A 684 -20.44 31.53 15.63
C ASN A 684 -21.40 32.70 15.88
N ARG A 685 -20.90 33.81 16.44
CA ARG A 685 -21.70 35.03 16.62
C ARG A 685 -21.91 35.76 15.29
N LYS A 686 -20.91 35.77 14.41
CA LYS A 686 -20.98 36.44 13.11
C LYS A 686 -21.81 35.65 12.10
N ASP A 687 -21.78 34.32 12.18
CA ASP A 687 -22.58 33.40 11.35
C ASP A 687 -23.38 32.42 12.24
N PRO A 688 -24.56 32.85 12.72
CA PRO A 688 -25.41 32.01 13.57
C PRO A 688 -26.00 30.80 12.84
N GLN A 689 -25.97 30.76 11.50
CA GLN A 689 -26.50 29.66 10.71
C GLN A 689 -25.50 28.49 10.63
N HIS A 690 -24.20 28.76 10.72
CA HIS A 690 -23.14 27.75 10.59
C HIS A 690 -22.27 27.67 11.86
N ILE A 691 -22.88 27.31 12.98
CA ILE A 691 -22.20 27.18 14.27
C ILE A 691 -21.16 26.05 14.21
N ARG A 692 -19.92 26.35 14.63
CA ARG A 692 -18.86 25.36 14.84
C ARG A 692 -18.63 25.06 16.31
N ILE A 693 -18.42 23.78 16.62
CA ILE A 693 -18.09 23.29 17.96
C ILE A 693 -16.68 22.69 17.89
N ILE A 694 -15.87 22.91 18.93
CA ILE A 694 -14.53 22.32 19.01
C ILE A 694 -14.70 20.87 19.44
N SER A 695 -14.15 19.92 18.67
CA SER A 695 -14.36 18.49 18.94
C SER A 695 -13.76 18.03 20.28
N ARG A 696 -12.68 18.69 20.72
CA ARG A 696 -12.02 18.43 22.00
C ARG A 696 -12.71 19.20 23.13
N LYS A 697 -13.25 18.48 24.13
CA LYS A 697 -14.06 19.06 25.21
C LYS A 697 -13.32 20.13 26.03
N ASP A 698 -12.11 19.85 26.47
CA ASP A 698 -11.27 20.78 27.24
C ASP A 698 -10.87 22.03 26.44
N ALA A 699 -10.76 21.92 25.11
CA ALA A 699 -10.56 23.08 24.24
C ALA A 699 -11.89 23.85 24.00
N ASP A 700 -13.02 23.16 23.95
CA ASP A 700 -14.34 23.78 23.81
C ASP A 700 -14.74 24.62 25.05
N ASP A 701 -14.26 24.24 26.24
CA ASP A 701 -14.45 25.03 27.46
C ASP A 701 -13.93 26.47 27.30
N TYR A 702 -12.83 26.68 26.55
CA TYR A 702 -12.32 28.02 26.24
C TYR A 702 -13.27 28.82 25.34
N ARG A 703 -13.93 28.17 24.38
CA ARG A 703 -14.96 28.79 23.54
C ARG A 703 -16.16 29.19 24.38
N GLN A 704 -16.65 28.30 25.24
CA GLN A 704 -17.78 28.59 26.14
C GLN A 704 -17.46 29.75 27.09
N ALA A 705 -16.26 29.74 27.70
CA ALA A 705 -15.80 30.84 28.54
C ALA A 705 -15.72 32.17 27.78
N ALA A 706 -15.31 32.16 26.50
CA ALA A 706 -15.29 33.35 25.67
C ALA A 706 -16.70 33.90 25.40
N VAL A 707 -17.68 33.03 25.13
CA VAL A 707 -19.10 33.40 24.99
C VAL A 707 -19.61 34.03 26.28
N SER A 708 -19.39 33.40 27.44
CA SER A 708 -19.84 33.95 28.73
C SER A 708 -19.16 35.28 29.08
N ARG A 709 -17.87 35.46 28.79
CA ARG A 709 -17.16 36.75 28.98
C ARG A 709 -17.74 37.85 28.12
N HIS A 710 -18.21 37.52 26.92
CA HIS A 710 -18.84 38.49 26.04
C HIS A 710 -20.24 38.85 26.53
N GLN A 711 -21.05 37.86 26.90
CA GLN A 711 -22.40 38.08 27.43
C GLN A 711 -22.38 38.98 28.68
N LYS A 712 -21.48 38.71 29.64
CA LYS A 712 -21.28 39.58 30.81
C LYS A 712 -20.89 41.02 30.45
N ARG A 713 -20.14 41.23 29.36
CA ARG A 713 -19.79 42.56 28.87
C ARG A 713 -20.99 43.28 28.25
N VAL A 714 -21.83 42.56 27.53
CA VAL A 714 -23.09 43.10 26.97
C VAL A 714 -24.03 43.48 28.11
N GLU A 715 -24.28 42.57 29.06
CA GLU A 715 -25.11 42.83 30.24
C GLU A 715 -24.60 44.01 31.07
N LYS A 716 -23.27 44.14 31.24
CA LYS A 716 -22.67 45.31 31.89
C LYS A 716 -22.93 46.58 31.07
N SER A 717 -22.71 46.56 29.76
CA SER A 717 -22.95 47.72 28.89
C SER A 717 -24.42 48.15 28.90
N GLU A 718 -25.36 47.21 28.91
CA GLU A 718 -26.80 47.48 28.99
C GLU A 718 -27.20 48.03 30.36
N ARG A 719 -26.57 47.53 31.44
CA ARG A 719 -26.76 48.06 32.80
C ARG A 719 -26.21 49.48 32.91
N ASP A 720 -25.02 49.72 32.37
CA ASP A 720 -24.40 51.04 32.33
C ASP A 720 -25.27 52.00 31.50
N ALA A 721 -25.79 51.58 30.35
CA ALA A 721 -26.72 52.37 29.53
C ALA A 721 -28.03 52.72 30.27
N ARG A 722 -28.63 51.74 30.96
CA ARG A 722 -29.82 51.97 31.81
C ARG A 722 -29.54 52.94 32.95
N ASN A 723 -28.36 52.83 33.57
CA ASN A 723 -27.95 53.73 34.65
C ASN A 723 -27.73 55.16 34.12
N TRP A 724 -27.12 55.31 32.94
CA TRP A 724 -26.98 56.61 32.27
C TRP A 724 -28.32 57.22 31.89
N GLN A 725 -29.29 56.39 31.46
CA GLN A 725 -30.63 56.85 31.14
C GLN A 725 -31.38 57.33 32.40
N TYR A 726 -31.28 56.59 33.50
CA TYR A 726 -31.80 57.01 34.81
C TYR A 726 -31.17 58.31 35.31
N VAL A 727 -29.84 58.46 35.18
CA VAL A 727 -29.14 59.70 35.54
C VAL A 727 -29.59 60.87 34.66
N ALA A 728 -29.80 60.64 33.36
CA ALA A 728 -30.31 61.67 32.46
C ALA A 728 -31.74 62.11 32.80
N GLU A 729 -32.63 61.16 33.11
CA GLU A 729 -34.00 61.43 33.58
C GLU A 729 -33.99 62.19 34.92
N TYR A 730 -33.16 61.77 35.87
CA TYR A 730 -32.99 62.47 37.15
C TYR A 730 -32.48 63.90 36.98
N LEU A 731 -31.49 64.13 36.11
CA LEU A 731 -30.98 65.47 35.82
C LEU A 731 -32.01 66.35 35.10
N ALA A 732 -32.82 65.77 34.20
CA ALA A 732 -33.93 66.48 33.55
C ALA A 732 -34.99 66.90 34.58
N GLU A 733 -35.37 66.01 35.51
CA GLU A 733 -36.28 66.36 36.61
C GLU A 733 -35.71 67.44 37.54
N GLN A 734 -34.40 67.44 37.81
CA GLN A 734 -33.77 68.51 38.60
C GLN A 734 -33.79 69.84 37.86
N MET A 735 -33.51 69.84 36.55
CA MET A 735 -33.61 71.05 35.72
C MET A 735 -35.03 71.59 35.66
N ASP A 736 -36.05 70.73 35.53
CA ASP A 736 -37.46 71.15 35.56
C ASP A 736 -37.84 71.73 36.92
N ARG A 737 -37.33 71.17 38.03
CA ARG A 737 -37.53 71.72 39.38
C ARG A 737 -36.80 73.05 39.58
N GLU A 738 -35.59 73.20 39.05
CA GLU A 738 -34.83 74.45 39.09
C GLU A 738 -35.49 75.54 38.23
N GLN A 739 -36.05 75.19 37.06
CA GLN A 739 -36.85 76.11 36.25
C GLN A 739 -38.15 76.52 36.96
N GLN A 740 -38.86 75.59 37.59
CA GLN A 740 -40.04 75.92 38.40
C GLN A 740 -39.70 76.77 39.63
N GLN A 741 -38.52 76.60 40.24
CA GLN A 741 -38.04 77.46 41.32
C GLN A 741 -37.56 78.83 40.84
N GLN A 742 -36.99 78.95 39.64
CA GLN A 742 -36.61 80.23 39.04
C GLN A 742 -37.83 81.04 38.57
N ASP A 743 -38.84 80.40 37.99
CA ASP A 743 -40.11 81.03 37.63
C ASP A 743 -40.94 81.42 38.87
N GLY A 744 -40.76 80.72 39.98
CA GLY A 744 -41.36 81.06 41.28
C GLY A 744 -40.67 82.21 42.05
N ASN A 745 -39.46 82.61 41.66
CA ASN A 745 -38.65 83.64 42.36
C ASN A 745 -38.50 84.96 41.59
N ALA A 746 -39.28 85.16 40.51
CA ALA A 746 -39.32 86.40 39.74
C ALA A 746 -40.18 87.52 40.36
N HIS A 747 -40.48 87.47 41.67
CA HIS A 747 -41.04 88.59 42.47
C HIS A 747 -40.17 88.74 43.75
N GLY A 748 -39.31 89.77 43.79
CA GLY A 748 -38.20 89.96 44.76
C GLY A 748 -38.58 90.28 46.23
N PRO A 749 -37.68 90.83 47.08
CA PRO A 749 -36.42 91.54 46.80
C PRO A 749 -35.17 91.13 47.64
N THR A 750 -34.04 91.72 47.23
CA THR A 750 -32.73 91.93 47.89
C THR A 750 -32.78 92.40 49.37
N PRO A 751 -31.64 92.55 50.11
CA PRO A 751 -30.27 92.00 50.04
C PRO A 751 -29.76 91.51 51.44
N VAL A 752 -28.48 91.13 51.56
CA VAL A 752 -27.49 91.58 52.58
C VAL A 752 -26.34 90.57 52.64
N GLY A 753 -25.13 91.05 52.40
CA GLY A 753 -23.93 90.23 52.30
C GLY A 753 -23.31 89.84 53.64
N HIS A 754 -22.41 88.86 53.58
CA HIS A 754 -21.20 88.89 54.39
C HIS A 754 -20.05 88.18 53.67
N LYS A 755 -18.88 88.80 53.82
CA LYS A 755 -17.59 88.50 53.19
C LYS A 755 -16.90 87.30 53.85
N GLY A 756 -16.45 86.37 52.99
CA GLY A 756 -15.10 85.78 52.97
C GLY A 756 -14.74 84.72 54.03
N PRO A 757 -13.50 84.20 53.99
CA PRO A 757 -12.65 83.91 52.82
C PRO A 757 -11.94 82.54 52.93
N GLY A 758 -11.22 82.14 51.86
CA GLY A 758 -9.93 81.47 52.06
C GLY A 758 -9.74 80.08 51.44
N MET A 759 -9.43 80.09 50.14
CA MET A 759 -8.39 79.31 49.44
C MET A 759 -7.54 78.31 50.25
N GLY A 760 -7.19 77.18 49.62
CA GLY A 760 -5.91 76.55 49.93
C GLY A 760 -5.59 75.20 49.30
N ARG A 761 -5.25 75.26 48.00
CA ARG A 761 -4.32 74.38 47.23
C ARG A 761 -4.72 72.94 46.89
#